data_AF-A0A7X7UNT1-F1
#
_entry.id   AF-A0A7X7UNT1-F1
#
_cell.length_a   1.000
_cell.length_b   1.000
_cell.length_c   1.000
_cell.angle_alpha   90.00
_cell.angle_beta   90.00
_cell.angle_gamma   90.00
#
_symmetry.space_group_name_H-M   'P 1'
#
loop_
_entity.id
_entity.type
_entity.pdbx_description
1 polymer ?
#
loop_
_entity_poly.entity_id
_entity_poly.type
_entity_poly.pdbx_seq_one_letter_code
_entity_poly.pdbx_strand_id
1 'polypeptide(L)'
;MNASQVAKRTLPLIIVLLIIIGIAVSCTIFNREKAVPGISNFEGLYFEVSEDGRKFSMTNQSVYEQLKNNYGLSMLIEMIDIELLKSGDADYYNAVTEEEINEAIEKDKFPQSKYPKGKDALTEEELEEAEESFAESMLVERGLKNEEDIKAHYRLKLAKKKYAAAQLEKQIEEHVSEKDEPFFSDKEYETQYKADYQNGYWAIIVPFRSEEEGYTLLKQLGITVHEKDTSVSGDFTKWVKEVDGEEVALTTAEVVKAFIDMYNAVNSHKLENYPEETLTVLEDVHYTINEDGRYVFNTTVESEDGDQRLNEFYYTYKEIVEYNSSIQNYLKVSMKNYADYDNEEITSSQKFFTPQLRAYENKELFVFMLKLAEEVAPELDDVRDEVYDKLIEKKLTDSFIETEMAKLRAEKGLVIYDEALEKEYIQRVKSYGVEHKKTKGESKTLVAKVAGKDISADDLFNYMDKHYGMNLALDRINYLRLLNNPDLNTIFNYYEEGLSEKERILDPERWQAIKNTVRGLRDYFLRNGYAMYGYPSTYGWKNFIRDFFGVQDVNEMKYYVLYGEIYSDYTDDLSLLADVDEDSELWKKYKEKMEEMADEYFSVRGIHLLIRVEDEDGEIIHPDNWTSYQRELAEELFAEIWKYYDAEPGTAKEKFETLADLFLKAPRFLAGIGQDVSAQPEGFDYALESKDYKFEFSKYKSAGLILEYQDLGTKGPGDFVKEFEDAVREMWKADPTSEIPTPYKDPVTGEFKPIITQFGYHGYVNLGSTDIPKWYYATDKEKVNPGIIPTLEMIKTYIEDSESTHLLDENKEKTTAEFTSTMKTAVTTYYSSLYKELSDSNYVTIHLYKDLQGLDFTFNSENYDEAQFLDFVQGRIKSYQSNLQYFKAEEE
;
A
#
# COMPACT_ATOMS: atom_id res chain seq x y z
N MET A 1 -56.16 -17.94 74.80
CA MET A 1 -55.27 -16.93 74.18
C MET A 1 -56.10 -15.70 73.85
N ASN A 2 -55.70 -14.52 74.33
CA ASN A 2 -56.48 -13.28 74.19
C ASN A 2 -56.29 -12.69 72.78
N ALA A 3 -57.35 -12.12 72.17
CA ALA A 3 -57.32 -11.60 70.79
C ALA A 3 -56.22 -10.56 70.53
N SER A 4 -55.82 -9.81 71.57
CA SER A 4 -54.70 -8.86 71.56
C SER A 4 -53.32 -9.52 71.36
N GLN A 5 -53.12 -10.75 71.87
CA GLN A 5 -51.86 -11.49 71.69
C GLN A 5 -51.75 -12.16 70.32
N VAL A 6 -52.88 -12.55 69.71
CA VAL A 6 -52.90 -13.10 68.36
C VAL A 6 -52.55 -12.00 67.35
N ALA A 7 -53.19 -10.82 67.45
CA ALA A 7 -52.90 -9.68 66.58
C ALA A 7 -51.44 -9.18 66.69
N LYS A 8 -50.87 -9.12 67.90
CA LYS A 8 -49.46 -8.73 68.10
C LYS A 8 -48.44 -9.73 67.54
N ARG A 9 -48.81 -11.00 67.36
CA ARG A 9 -47.93 -12.04 66.77
C ARG A 9 -48.16 -12.24 65.27
N THR A 10 -49.37 -12.02 64.75
CA THR A 10 -49.68 -12.21 63.32
C THR A 10 -49.46 -10.97 62.46
N LEU A 11 -49.64 -9.75 63.00
CA LEU A 11 -49.45 -8.52 62.23
C LEU A 11 -48.01 -8.32 61.71
N PRO A 12 -46.93 -8.58 62.49
CA PRO A 12 -45.57 -8.50 61.97
C PRO A 12 -45.29 -9.56 60.91
N LEU A 13 -45.85 -10.77 61.06
CA LEU A 13 -45.72 -11.85 60.09
C LEU A 13 -46.42 -11.53 58.77
N ILE A 14 -47.62 -10.92 58.81
CA ILE A 14 -48.34 -10.48 57.60
C ILE A 14 -47.62 -9.31 56.93
N ILE A 15 -47.06 -8.36 57.69
CA ILE A 15 -46.28 -7.24 57.14
C ILE A 15 -44.99 -7.76 56.50
N VAL A 16 -44.28 -8.69 57.15
CA VAL A 16 -43.08 -9.33 56.58
C VAL A 16 -43.45 -10.15 55.34
N LEU A 17 -44.58 -10.87 55.33
CA LEU A 17 -45.04 -11.61 54.15
C LEU A 17 -45.42 -10.65 53.00
N LEU A 18 -46.05 -9.51 53.29
CA LEU A 18 -46.38 -8.47 52.29
C LEU A 18 -45.14 -7.72 51.81
N ILE A 19 -44.09 -7.59 52.64
CA ILE A 19 -42.78 -7.05 52.23
C ILE A 19 -42.02 -8.10 51.41
N ILE A 20 -42.09 -9.39 51.73
CA ILE A 20 -41.46 -10.46 50.94
C ILE A 20 -42.19 -10.64 49.61
N ILE A 21 -43.52 -10.61 49.59
CA ILE A 21 -44.32 -10.61 48.35
C ILE A 21 -44.09 -9.29 47.59
N GLY A 22 -44.01 -8.16 48.29
CA GLY A 22 -43.69 -6.86 47.71
C GLY A 22 -42.30 -6.82 47.07
N ILE A 23 -41.28 -7.40 47.72
CA ILE A 23 -39.89 -7.56 47.23
C ILE A 23 -39.83 -8.64 46.14
N ALA A 24 -40.55 -9.75 46.26
CA ALA A 24 -40.59 -10.79 45.24
C ALA A 24 -41.29 -10.31 43.97
N VAL A 25 -42.40 -9.57 44.09
CA VAL A 25 -43.16 -8.95 42.99
C VAL A 25 -42.40 -7.75 42.43
N SER A 26 -41.70 -6.96 43.24
CA SER A 26 -40.83 -5.89 42.70
C SER A 26 -39.55 -6.45 42.07
N CYS A 27 -38.92 -7.50 42.61
CA CYS A 27 -37.79 -8.17 41.94
C CYS A 27 -38.18 -8.96 40.68
N THR A 28 -39.44 -9.39 40.51
CA THR A 28 -39.92 -9.99 39.25
C THR A 28 -40.51 -8.99 38.26
N ILE A 29 -41.07 -7.86 38.72
CA ILE A 29 -41.60 -6.81 37.84
C ILE A 29 -40.52 -5.81 37.40
N PHE A 30 -39.48 -5.55 38.22
CA PHE A 30 -38.37 -4.66 37.85
C PHE A 30 -37.20 -5.37 37.13
N ASN A 31 -37.17 -6.70 37.06
CA ASN A 31 -36.19 -7.48 36.27
C ASN A 31 -36.84 -8.28 35.14
N ARG A 32 -38.02 -7.88 34.64
CA ARG A 32 -38.56 -8.52 33.44
C ARG A 32 -37.74 -8.02 32.25
N GLU A 33 -36.92 -8.89 31.67
CA GLU A 33 -36.22 -8.61 30.41
C GLU A 33 -37.27 -8.18 29.37
N LYS A 34 -37.00 -7.07 28.67
CA LYS A 34 -37.87 -6.62 27.58
C LYS A 34 -38.03 -7.75 26.57
N ALA A 35 -39.20 -7.83 25.93
CA ALA A 35 -39.34 -8.71 24.78
C ALA A 35 -38.29 -8.33 23.71
N VAL A 36 -37.43 -9.28 23.36
CA VAL A 36 -36.44 -9.13 22.28
C VAL A 36 -37.14 -9.43 20.95
N PRO A 37 -37.04 -8.54 19.94
CA PRO A 37 -37.60 -8.80 18.62
C PRO A 37 -36.97 -10.05 17.98
N GLY A 38 -37.81 -10.98 17.53
CA GLY A 38 -37.41 -12.23 16.89
C GLY A 38 -37.97 -12.37 15.48
N ILE A 39 -37.25 -13.13 14.64
CA ILE A 39 -37.65 -13.48 13.29
C ILE A 39 -38.82 -14.49 13.28
N SER A 40 -39.63 -14.49 12.22
CA SER A 40 -40.84 -15.32 12.14
C SER A 40 -40.55 -16.79 11.90
N ASN A 41 -39.57 -17.12 11.05
CA ASN A 41 -39.15 -18.49 10.73
C ASN A 41 -37.91 -18.94 11.51
N PHE A 42 -37.94 -18.76 12.84
CA PHE A 42 -36.77 -18.96 13.70
C PHE A 42 -36.26 -20.42 13.79
N GLU A 43 -37.14 -21.41 13.68
CA GLU A 43 -36.78 -22.84 13.69
C GLU A 43 -36.36 -23.38 12.31
N GLY A 44 -36.58 -22.62 11.24
CA GLY A 44 -36.19 -23.00 9.89
C GLY A 44 -34.68 -23.15 9.77
N LEU A 45 -34.22 -24.15 9.01
CA LEU A 45 -32.82 -24.29 8.65
C LEU A 45 -32.44 -23.16 7.68
N TYR A 46 -31.31 -22.53 7.92
CA TYR A 46 -30.71 -21.54 7.04
C TYR A 46 -29.80 -22.21 6.00
N PHE A 47 -28.91 -23.10 6.46
CA PHE A 47 -28.18 -24.03 5.60
C PHE A 47 -28.15 -25.44 6.20
N GLU A 48 -27.99 -26.43 5.33
CA GLU A 48 -27.58 -27.80 5.65
C GLU A 48 -26.44 -28.20 4.71
N VAL A 49 -25.41 -28.84 5.25
CA VAL A 49 -24.27 -29.36 4.49
C VAL A 49 -24.17 -30.85 4.75
N SER A 50 -23.91 -31.63 3.71
CA SER A 50 -23.67 -33.07 3.81
C SER A 50 -22.21 -33.39 3.48
N GLU A 51 -21.56 -34.15 4.36
CA GLU A 51 -20.20 -34.68 4.18
C GLU A 51 -20.19 -36.12 4.70
N ASP A 52 -19.80 -37.09 3.87
CA ASP A 52 -19.68 -38.51 4.23
C ASP A 52 -20.88 -39.11 4.98
N GLY A 53 -22.09 -38.71 4.58
CA GLY A 53 -23.34 -39.17 5.19
C GLY A 53 -23.69 -38.54 6.54
N ARG A 54 -22.89 -37.57 7.02
CA ARG A 54 -23.23 -36.69 8.14
C ARG A 54 -23.83 -35.40 7.62
N LYS A 55 -24.80 -34.88 8.37
CA LYS A 55 -25.44 -33.59 8.08
C LYS A 55 -25.23 -32.64 9.23
N PHE A 56 -24.67 -31.48 8.95
CA PHE A 56 -24.62 -30.38 9.90
C PHE A 56 -25.33 -29.17 9.31
N SER A 57 -26.01 -28.42 10.18
CA SER A 57 -26.92 -27.37 9.77
C SER A 57 -26.94 -26.26 10.80
N MET A 58 -27.52 -25.13 10.39
CA MET A 58 -27.70 -23.98 11.24
C MET A 58 -29.08 -23.39 11.02
N THR A 59 -29.75 -22.96 12.07
CA THR A 59 -31.10 -22.36 11.98
C THR A 59 -31.03 -20.87 11.67
N ASN A 60 -32.10 -20.33 11.10
CA ASN A 60 -32.25 -18.89 10.87
C ASN A 60 -32.04 -18.07 12.16
N GLN A 61 -32.52 -18.56 13.31
CA GLN A 61 -32.34 -17.87 14.59
C GLN A 61 -30.87 -17.68 14.94
N SER A 62 -30.07 -18.73 14.77
CA SER A 62 -28.65 -18.68 15.10
C SER A 62 -27.89 -17.73 14.17
N VAL A 63 -28.25 -17.72 12.88
CA VAL A 63 -27.63 -16.84 11.89
C VAL A 63 -28.01 -15.39 12.16
N TYR A 64 -29.30 -15.13 12.41
CA TYR A 64 -29.80 -13.80 12.76
C TYR A 64 -29.09 -13.23 13.99
N GLU A 65 -28.94 -14.00 15.07
CA GLU A 65 -28.27 -13.52 16.28
C GLU A 65 -26.81 -13.13 16.03
N GLN A 66 -26.10 -13.87 15.19
CA GLN A 66 -24.70 -13.61 14.89
C GLN A 66 -24.51 -12.43 13.94
N LEU A 67 -25.30 -12.37 12.86
CA LEU A 67 -25.34 -11.20 12.00
C LEU A 67 -25.71 -9.96 12.79
N LYS A 68 -26.70 -10.04 13.69
CA LYS A 68 -27.13 -8.92 14.52
C LYS A 68 -26.00 -8.43 15.45
N ASN A 69 -25.23 -9.35 16.04
CA ASN A 69 -24.14 -8.99 16.94
C ASN A 69 -22.96 -8.34 16.20
N ASN A 70 -22.68 -8.76 14.97
CA ASN A 70 -21.53 -8.28 14.20
C ASN A 70 -21.85 -7.05 13.33
N TYR A 71 -23.05 -7.01 12.74
CA TYR A 71 -23.44 -6.05 11.70
C TYR A 71 -24.82 -5.39 11.95
N GLY A 72 -25.53 -5.80 13.00
CA GLY A 72 -26.94 -5.42 13.19
C GLY A 72 -27.17 -3.93 13.30
N LEU A 73 -26.33 -3.20 14.05
CA LEU A 73 -26.53 -1.76 14.20
C LEU A 73 -26.21 -0.98 12.93
N SER A 74 -25.09 -1.28 12.24
CA SER A 74 -24.72 -0.57 11.01
C SER A 74 -25.78 -0.76 9.93
N MET A 75 -26.20 -2.01 9.71
CA MET A 75 -27.22 -2.36 8.73
C MET A 75 -28.59 -1.74 9.05
N LEU A 76 -28.99 -1.76 10.34
CA LEU A 76 -30.22 -1.09 10.78
C LEU A 76 -30.17 0.42 10.50
N ILE A 77 -29.04 1.07 10.77
CA ILE A 77 -28.85 2.49 10.52
C ILE A 77 -28.93 2.80 9.01
N GLU A 78 -28.31 2.01 8.15
CA GLU A 78 -28.39 2.20 6.70
C GLU A 78 -29.84 2.10 6.19
N MET A 79 -30.58 1.08 6.63
CA MET A 79 -32.00 0.92 6.27
C MET A 79 -32.83 2.15 6.70
N ILE A 80 -32.58 2.65 7.91
CA ILE A 80 -33.22 3.85 8.44
C ILE A 80 -32.85 5.07 7.61
N ASP A 81 -31.57 5.25 7.29
CA ASP A 81 -31.07 6.41 6.55
C ASP A 81 -31.65 6.46 5.14
N ILE A 82 -31.71 5.32 4.45
CA ILE A 82 -32.33 5.22 3.12
C ILE A 82 -33.79 5.70 3.18
N GLU A 83 -34.55 5.25 4.19
CA GLU A 83 -35.95 5.67 4.34
C GLU A 83 -36.08 7.17 4.64
N LEU A 84 -35.25 7.68 5.56
CA LEU A 84 -35.26 9.09 5.96
C LEU A 84 -34.86 10.03 4.82
N LEU A 85 -33.88 9.63 4.01
CA LEU A 85 -33.41 10.40 2.87
C LEU A 85 -34.37 10.37 1.68
N LYS A 86 -35.32 9.43 1.64
CA LYS A 86 -36.42 9.39 0.66
C LYS A 86 -37.67 10.15 1.09
N SER A 87 -37.95 10.16 2.40
CA SER A 87 -39.23 10.62 2.98
C SER A 87 -39.14 11.95 3.75
N GLY A 88 -37.96 12.59 3.75
CA GLY A 88 -37.70 13.86 4.43
C GLY A 88 -38.29 15.09 3.71
N ASP A 89 -37.77 16.27 4.06
CA ASP A 89 -38.17 17.55 3.45
C ASP A 89 -37.87 17.59 1.94
N ALA A 90 -36.87 16.82 1.51
CA ALA A 90 -36.53 16.54 0.12
C ALA A 90 -36.07 15.08 -0.02
N ASP A 91 -36.22 14.54 -1.23
CA ASP A 91 -35.76 13.19 -1.58
C ASP A 91 -34.28 13.24 -2.01
N TYR A 92 -33.39 13.28 -1.01
CA TYR A 92 -31.94 13.32 -1.24
C TYR A 92 -31.40 12.01 -1.82
N TYR A 93 -32.07 10.88 -1.58
CA TYR A 93 -31.63 9.58 -2.08
C TYR A 93 -31.81 9.46 -3.59
N ASN A 94 -32.98 9.81 -4.11
CA ASN A 94 -33.26 9.75 -5.55
C ASN A 94 -32.75 10.98 -6.31
N ALA A 95 -32.31 12.03 -5.60
CA ALA A 95 -31.66 13.20 -6.21
C ALA A 95 -30.20 12.94 -6.62
N VAL A 96 -29.57 11.85 -6.15
CA VAL A 96 -28.24 11.44 -6.59
C VAL A 96 -28.32 10.85 -8.00
N THR A 97 -27.56 11.42 -8.93
CA THR A 97 -27.53 11.02 -10.33
C THR A 97 -26.63 9.80 -10.57
N GLU A 98 -26.81 9.13 -11.72
CA GLU A 98 -25.94 8.02 -12.13
C GLU A 98 -24.49 8.48 -12.37
N GLU A 99 -24.33 9.68 -12.92
CA GLU A 99 -23.02 10.30 -13.19
C GLU A 99 -22.22 10.48 -11.90
N GLU A 100 -22.82 11.10 -10.87
CA GLU A 100 -22.19 11.26 -9.55
C GLU A 100 -21.78 9.91 -8.92
N ILE A 101 -22.58 8.86 -9.14
CA ILE A 101 -22.28 7.51 -8.64
C ILE A 101 -21.06 6.93 -9.37
N ASN A 102 -21.04 7.03 -10.70
CA ASN A 102 -19.95 6.48 -11.50
C ASN A 102 -18.63 7.21 -11.23
N GLU A 103 -18.64 8.54 -11.10
CA GLU A 103 -17.46 9.33 -10.71
C GLU A 103 -16.92 8.90 -9.34
N ALA A 104 -17.80 8.66 -8.37
CA ALA A 104 -17.39 8.20 -7.05
C ALA A 104 -16.79 6.78 -7.09
N ILE A 105 -17.36 5.89 -7.89
CA ILE A 105 -16.82 4.53 -8.11
C ILE A 105 -15.46 4.60 -8.81
N GLU A 106 -15.33 5.43 -9.85
CA GLU A 106 -14.08 5.56 -10.61
C GLU A 106 -12.95 6.11 -9.74
N LYS A 107 -13.26 7.08 -8.86
CA LYS A 107 -12.29 7.62 -7.90
C LYS A 107 -11.81 6.59 -6.87
N ASP A 108 -12.71 5.73 -6.38
CA ASP A 108 -12.36 4.68 -5.42
C ASP A 108 -11.66 3.49 -6.13
N LYS A 109 -11.95 3.24 -7.42
CA LYS A 109 -11.26 2.24 -8.27
C LYS A 109 -9.84 2.71 -8.65
N PHE A 110 -9.67 3.98 -9.00
CA PHE A 110 -8.39 4.58 -9.39
C PHE A 110 -7.97 5.70 -8.44
N PRO A 111 -7.60 5.38 -7.18
CA PRO A 111 -7.21 6.39 -6.22
C PRO A 111 -5.87 7.02 -6.63
N GLN A 112 -5.79 8.35 -6.57
CA GLN A 112 -4.60 9.12 -6.98
C GLN A 112 -3.33 8.76 -6.18
N SER A 113 -3.48 8.16 -4.99
CA SER A 113 -2.35 7.64 -4.20
C SER A 113 -1.68 6.42 -4.83
N LYS A 114 -2.43 5.61 -5.59
CA LYS A 114 -1.93 4.42 -6.29
C LYS A 114 -1.64 4.74 -7.76
N TYR A 115 -2.46 5.58 -8.37
CA TYR A 115 -2.37 5.95 -9.78
C TYR A 115 -2.24 7.48 -9.93
N PRO A 116 -1.07 8.06 -9.64
CA PRO A 116 -0.89 9.52 -9.60
C PRO A 116 -1.06 10.20 -10.97
N LYS A 117 -0.74 9.48 -12.06
CA LYS A 117 -0.92 9.92 -13.46
C LYS A 117 -2.32 9.63 -14.00
N GLY A 118 -3.23 9.14 -13.17
CA GLY A 118 -4.61 8.81 -13.53
C GLY A 118 -4.73 7.52 -14.34
N LYS A 119 -5.98 7.19 -14.69
CA LYS A 119 -6.36 5.97 -15.42
C LYS A 119 -5.77 5.91 -16.83
N ASP A 120 -5.64 7.05 -17.50
CA ASP A 120 -5.20 7.12 -18.91
C ASP A 120 -3.73 6.74 -19.11
N ALA A 121 -2.95 6.69 -18.03
CA ALA A 121 -1.55 6.27 -18.03
C ALA A 121 -1.35 4.76 -17.82
N LEU A 122 -2.43 4.00 -17.63
CA LEU A 122 -2.38 2.56 -17.33
C LEU A 122 -2.45 1.72 -18.60
N THR A 123 -1.72 0.60 -18.59
CA THR A 123 -1.82 -0.46 -19.61
C THR A 123 -3.15 -1.20 -19.52
N GLU A 124 -3.53 -1.94 -20.57
CA GLU A 124 -4.76 -2.76 -20.56
C GLU A 124 -4.74 -3.81 -19.44
N GLU A 125 -3.58 -4.40 -19.15
CA GLU A 125 -3.40 -5.39 -18.08
C GLU A 125 -3.59 -4.77 -16.68
N GLU A 126 -3.01 -3.59 -16.44
CA GLU A 126 -3.18 -2.86 -15.17
C GLU A 126 -4.64 -2.40 -14.95
N LEU A 127 -5.36 -2.09 -16.04
CA LEU A 127 -6.78 -1.76 -15.96
C LEU A 127 -7.60 -2.97 -15.55
N GLU A 128 -7.40 -4.12 -16.20
CA GLU A 128 -8.11 -5.37 -15.88
C GLU A 128 -7.86 -5.81 -14.43
N GLU A 129 -6.60 -5.78 -13.98
CA GLU A 129 -6.23 -6.08 -12.59
C GLU A 129 -6.94 -5.14 -11.59
N ALA A 130 -6.99 -3.84 -11.90
CA ALA A 130 -7.69 -2.86 -11.06
C ALA A 130 -9.20 -3.10 -11.01
N GLU A 131 -9.82 -3.52 -12.10
CA GLU A 131 -11.25 -3.85 -12.15
C GLU A 131 -11.58 -5.10 -11.34
N GLU A 132 -10.80 -6.18 -11.52
CA GLU A 132 -10.97 -7.42 -10.77
C GLU A 132 -10.76 -7.20 -9.27
N SER A 133 -9.68 -6.51 -8.90
CA SER A 133 -9.37 -6.20 -7.50
C SER A 133 -10.47 -5.35 -6.85
N PHE A 134 -11.00 -4.35 -7.56
CA PHE A 134 -12.11 -3.54 -7.06
C PHE A 134 -13.37 -4.39 -6.84
N ALA A 135 -13.78 -5.19 -7.83
CA ALA A 135 -14.97 -6.03 -7.72
C ALA A 135 -14.84 -7.06 -6.58
N GLU A 136 -13.67 -7.69 -6.45
CA GLU A 136 -13.37 -8.61 -5.36
C GLU A 136 -13.44 -7.92 -4.00
N SER A 137 -12.84 -6.73 -3.85
CA SER A 137 -12.91 -5.99 -2.58
C SER A 137 -14.35 -5.62 -2.18
N MET A 138 -15.19 -5.21 -3.14
CA MET A 138 -16.60 -4.89 -2.88
C MET A 138 -17.39 -6.13 -2.43
N LEU A 139 -17.12 -7.29 -3.03
CA LEU A 139 -17.75 -8.55 -2.65
C LEU A 139 -17.26 -9.03 -1.28
N VAL A 140 -15.95 -9.03 -1.05
CA VAL A 140 -15.32 -9.60 0.14
C VAL A 140 -15.57 -8.74 1.39
N GLU A 141 -15.32 -7.42 1.30
CA GLU A 141 -15.38 -6.52 2.46
C GLU A 141 -16.80 -6.06 2.78
N ARG A 142 -17.63 -5.91 1.73
CA ARG A 142 -18.97 -5.30 1.86
C ARG A 142 -20.11 -6.22 1.47
N GLY A 143 -19.84 -7.37 0.87
CA GLY A 143 -20.89 -8.28 0.43
C GLY A 143 -21.64 -7.85 -0.82
N LEU A 144 -21.11 -6.89 -1.57
CA LEU A 144 -21.77 -6.30 -2.73
C LEU A 144 -21.44 -7.14 -3.96
N LYS A 145 -22.45 -7.86 -4.47
CA LYS A 145 -22.23 -8.97 -5.42
C LYS A 145 -22.26 -8.54 -6.89
N ASN A 146 -22.83 -7.38 -7.17
CA ASN A 146 -23.09 -6.92 -8.52
C ASN A 146 -23.06 -5.38 -8.56
N GLU A 147 -23.06 -4.86 -9.79
CA GLU A 147 -23.02 -3.43 -10.05
C GLU A 147 -24.19 -2.66 -9.40
N GLU A 148 -25.39 -3.25 -9.32
CA GLU A 148 -26.55 -2.58 -8.71
C GLU A 148 -26.35 -2.39 -7.20
N ASP A 149 -25.82 -3.40 -6.52
CA ASP A 149 -25.49 -3.34 -5.08
C ASP A 149 -24.39 -2.31 -4.80
N ILE A 150 -23.35 -2.28 -5.64
CA ILE A 150 -22.28 -1.28 -5.58
C ILE A 150 -22.87 0.12 -5.77
N LYS A 151 -23.66 0.35 -6.83
CA LYS A 151 -24.31 1.64 -7.09
C LYS A 151 -25.23 2.07 -5.95
N ALA A 152 -25.97 1.16 -5.33
CA ALA A 152 -26.82 1.46 -4.18
C ALA A 152 -26.02 1.92 -2.96
N HIS A 153 -24.86 1.30 -2.71
CA HIS A 153 -23.94 1.71 -1.65
C HIS A 153 -23.44 3.14 -1.84
N TYR A 154 -22.92 3.46 -3.04
CA TYR A 154 -22.45 4.81 -3.36
C TYR A 154 -23.59 5.84 -3.37
N ARG A 155 -24.78 5.45 -3.83
CA ARG A 155 -25.97 6.32 -3.75
C ARG A 155 -26.28 6.73 -2.32
N LEU A 156 -26.25 5.81 -1.36
CA LEU A 156 -26.46 6.14 0.05
C LEU A 156 -25.38 7.09 0.59
N LYS A 157 -24.10 6.82 0.29
CA LYS A 157 -22.96 7.66 0.69
C LYS A 157 -23.13 9.10 0.18
N LEU A 158 -23.45 9.27 -1.09
CA LEU A 158 -23.68 10.57 -1.72
C LEU A 158 -24.95 11.27 -1.21
N ALA A 159 -26.04 10.53 -0.99
CA ALA A 159 -27.29 11.08 -0.47
C ALA A 159 -27.12 11.64 0.95
N LYS A 160 -26.36 10.93 1.81
CA LYS A 160 -25.98 11.42 3.14
C LYS A 160 -25.17 12.72 3.04
N LYS A 161 -24.20 12.78 2.11
CA LYS A 161 -23.41 14.00 1.86
C LYS A 161 -24.29 15.17 1.41
N LYS A 162 -25.22 14.96 0.47
CA LYS A 162 -26.16 16.00 0.00
C LYS A 162 -27.07 16.51 1.12
N TYR A 163 -27.60 15.61 1.96
CA TYR A 163 -28.41 16.02 3.11
C TYR A 163 -27.58 16.86 4.10
N ALA A 164 -26.35 16.42 4.42
CA ALA A 164 -25.47 17.15 5.31
C ALA A 164 -25.08 18.53 4.75
N ALA A 165 -24.86 18.64 3.43
CA ALA A 165 -24.64 19.92 2.75
C ALA A 165 -25.83 20.88 2.95
N ALA A 166 -27.06 20.40 2.76
CA ALA A 166 -28.25 21.21 2.99
C ALA A 166 -28.42 21.63 4.47
N GLN A 167 -28.00 20.80 5.43
CA GLN A 167 -28.00 21.19 6.85
C GLN A 167 -26.91 22.20 7.17
N LEU A 168 -25.73 22.09 6.53
CA LEU A 168 -24.66 23.05 6.68
C LEU A 168 -25.08 24.43 6.14
N GLU A 169 -25.73 24.47 4.97
CA GLU A 169 -26.33 25.70 4.42
C GLU A 169 -27.29 26.36 5.42
N LYS A 170 -28.22 25.59 6.01
CA LYS A 170 -29.12 26.11 7.06
C LYS A 170 -28.35 26.65 8.27
N GLN A 171 -27.33 25.93 8.74
CA GLN A 171 -26.49 26.39 9.86
C GLN A 171 -25.74 27.69 9.53
N ILE A 172 -25.34 27.88 8.27
CA ILE A 172 -24.72 29.11 7.78
C ILE A 172 -25.72 30.25 7.78
N GLU A 173 -26.93 30.04 7.21
CA GLU A 173 -28.01 31.04 7.20
C GLU A 173 -28.41 31.46 8.62
N GLU A 174 -28.60 30.49 9.52
CA GLU A 174 -28.94 30.73 10.93
C GLU A 174 -27.84 31.54 11.63
N HIS A 175 -26.57 31.14 11.46
CA HIS A 175 -25.43 31.85 12.07
C HIS A 175 -25.39 33.32 11.63
N VAL A 176 -25.50 33.57 10.32
CA VAL A 176 -25.48 34.93 9.77
C VAL A 176 -26.65 35.75 10.29
N SER A 177 -27.84 35.17 10.37
CA SER A 177 -29.05 35.88 10.84
C SER A 177 -29.06 36.17 12.35
N GLU A 178 -28.54 35.26 13.17
CA GLU A 178 -28.60 35.37 14.63
C GLU A 178 -27.42 36.14 15.23
N LYS A 179 -26.23 36.01 14.63
CA LYS A 179 -24.99 36.61 15.17
C LYS A 179 -24.56 37.87 14.43
N ASP A 180 -25.12 38.14 13.25
CA ASP A 180 -24.69 39.26 12.39
C ASP A 180 -23.18 39.17 12.05
N GLU A 181 -22.67 37.94 11.93
CA GLU A 181 -21.27 37.59 11.64
C GLU A 181 -21.21 36.53 10.54
N PRO A 182 -20.18 36.53 9.66
CA PRO A 182 -20.01 35.49 8.64
C PRO A 182 -19.66 34.14 9.27
N PHE A 183 -20.18 33.05 8.70
CA PHE A 183 -19.97 31.70 9.23
C PHE A 183 -18.50 31.26 9.20
N PHE A 184 -17.79 31.60 8.11
CA PHE A 184 -16.35 31.43 8.00
C PHE A 184 -15.66 32.76 8.26
N SER A 185 -14.62 32.73 9.11
CA SER A 185 -13.81 33.91 9.40
C SER A 185 -12.92 34.28 8.22
N ASP A 186 -12.55 35.57 8.10
CA ASP A 186 -11.58 36.00 7.08
C ASP A 186 -10.25 35.25 7.18
N LYS A 187 -9.84 34.85 8.39
CA LYS A 187 -8.66 34.02 8.61
C LYS A 187 -8.79 32.62 7.97
N GLU A 188 -9.99 32.03 7.98
CA GLU A 188 -10.25 30.74 7.32
C GLU A 188 -10.17 30.89 5.81
N TYR A 189 -10.78 31.95 5.24
CA TYR A 189 -10.64 32.29 3.83
C TYR A 189 -9.18 32.46 3.44
N GLU A 190 -8.42 33.30 4.15
CA GLU A 190 -7.00 33.50 3.89
C GLU A 190 -6.18 32.22 3.98
N THR A 191 -6.49 31.34 4.94
CA THR A 191 -5.76 30.08 5.14
C THR A 191 -6.04 29.11 4.00
N GLN A 192 -7.30 29.00 3.57
CA GLN A 192 -7.69 28.10 2.48
C GLN A 192 -7.20 28.64 1.13
N TYR A 193 -7.35 29.94 0.88
CA TYR A 193 -6.78 30.62 -0.29
C TYR A 193 -5.27 30.43 -0.40
N LYS A 194 -4.52 30.62 0.69
CA LYS A 194 -3.07 30.34 0.70
C LYS A 194 -2.76 28.85 0.51
N ALA A 195 -3.67 27.93 0.73
CA ALA A 195 -3.44 26.52 0.42
C ALA A 195 -3.70 26.22 -1.07
N ASP A 196 -4.70 26.89 -1.66
CA ASP A 196 -5.20 26.59 -3.00
C ASP A 196 -4.54 27.40 -4.12
N TYR A 197 -4.23 28.66 -3.86
CA TYR A 197 -3.73 29.60 -4.86
C TYR A 197 -2.32 30.02 -4.49
N GLN A 198 -1.38 29.59 -5.31
CA GLN A 198 0.03 29.89 -5.19
C GLN A 198 0.55 30.36 -6.54
N ASN A 199 1.53 31.27 -6.52
CA ASN A 199 2.10 31.80 -7.74
C ASN A 199 2.77 30.69 -8.58
N GLY A 200 2.57 30.75 -9.89
CA GLY A 200 3.41 30.07 -10.87
C GLY A 200 4.65 30.91 -11.21
N TYR A 201 5.65 30.29 -11.83
CA TYR A 201 6.93 30.93 -12.15
C TYR A 201 7.35 30.61 -13.57
N TRP A 202 7.68 31.64 -14.36
CA TRP A 202 8.47 31.43 -15.57
C TRP A 202 9.95 31.52 -15.20
N ALA A 203 10.68 30.41 -15.31
CA ALA A 203 12.09 30.34 -14.96
C ALA A 203 12.87 29.41 -15.90
N ILE A 204 14.12 29.76 -16.21
CA ILE A 204 15.08 28.84 -16.80
C ILE A 204 15.91 28.28 -15.64
N ILE A 205 15.74 26.99 -15.36
CA ILE A 205 16.49 26.26 -14.35
C ILE A 205 17.41 25.31 -15.08
N VAL A 206 18.72 25.46 -14.88
CA VAL A 206 19.73 24.60 -15.51
C VAL A 206 20.36 23.71 -14.43
N PRO A 207 20.01 22.41 -14.38
CA PRO A 207 20.53 21.48 -13.38
C PRO A 207 21.84 20.81 -13.77
N PHE A 208 22.62 20.47 -12.74
CA PHE A 208 23.91 19.79 -12.83
C PHE A 208 24.09 18.82 -11.66
N ARG A 209 24.84 17.75 -11.90
CA ARG A 209 25.15 16.73 -10.87
C ARG A 209 26.36 17.12 -10.01
N SER A 210 27.13 18.11 -10.45
CA SER A 210 28.27 18.65 -9.69
C SER A 210 28.48 20.14 -9.94
N GLU A 211 29.13 20.81 -9.00
CA GLU A 211 29.56 22.20 -9.14
C GLU A 211 30.55 22.39 -10.31
N GLU A 212 31.43 21.40 -10.51
CA GLU A 212 32.41 21.40 -11.59
C GLU A 212 31.75 21.37 -12.97
N GLU A 213 30.69 20.59 -13.15
CA GLU A 213 29.95 20.49 -14.41
C GLU A 213 29.36 21.85 -14.82
N GLY A 214 28.65 22.52 -13.91
CA GLY A 214 28.01 23.80 -14.23
C GLY A 214 29.00 24.93 -14.52
N TYR A 215 30.10 25.03 -13.76
CA TYR A 215 31.13 26.02 -14.08
C TYR A 215 31.95 25.66 -15.32
N THR A 216 32.12 24.38 -15.64
CA THR A 216 32.76 23.96 -16.88
C THR A 216 31.93 24.40 -18.08
N LEU A 217 30.63 24.18 -18.05
CA LEU A 217 29.73 24.63 -19.11
C LEU A 217 29.75 26.16 -19.27
N LEU A 218 29.76 26.91 -18.16
CA LEU A 218 29.88 28.37 -18.20
C LEU A 218 31.21 28.83 -18.84
N LYS A 219 32.31 28.14 -18.53
CA LYS A 219 33.63 28.39 -19.14
C LYS A 219 33.68 28.04 -20.62
N GLN A 220 32.98 26.99 -21.07
CA GLN A 220 32.88 26.66 -22.50
C GLN A 220 32.24 27.80 -23.31
N LEU A 221 31.36 28.60 -22.68
CA LEU A 221 30.80 29.82 -23.26
C LEU A 221 31.74 31.04 -23.16
N GLY A 222 32.96 30.89 -22.64
CA GLY A 222 33.92 31.97 -22.43
C GLY A 222 33.60 32.87 -21.23
N ILE A 223 32.81 32.37 -20.27
CA ILE A 223 32.31 33.14 -19.12
C ILE A 223 32.90 32.61 -17.82
N THR A 224 33.29 33.51 -16.92
CA THR A 224 33.74 33.19 -15.56
C THR A 224 32.96 33.99 -14.52
N VAL A 225 33.06 33.60 -13.25
CA VAL A 225 32.44 34.31 -12.14
C VAL A 225 33.47 35.20 -11.45
N HIS A 226 33.23 36.50 -11.44
CA HIS A 226 33.96 37.44 -10.59
C HIS A 226 33.44 37.32 -9.16
N GLU A 227 34.34 37.05 -8.22
CA GLU A 227 34.01 37.02 -6.79
C GLU A 227 34.08 38.43 -6.19
N LYS A 228 33.07 38.78 -5.39
CA LYS A 228 33.01 40.10 -4.73
C LYS A 228 34.27 40.40 -3.90
N ASP A 229 34.97 41.45 -4.28
CA ASP A 229 36.02 42.08 -3.48
C ASP A 229 35.39 43.07 -2.48
N THR A 230 35.35 42.65 -1.21
CA THR A 230 34.82 43.49 -0.11
C THR A 230 35.60 44.78 0.13
N SER A 231 36.79 44.94 -0.46
CA SER A 231 37.60 46.16 -0.38
C SER A 231 37.24 47.21 -1.44
N VAL A 232 36.53 46.83 -2.51
CA VAL A 232 36.09 47.73 -3.59
C VAL A 232 34.63 48.12 -3.38
N SER A 233 34.39 49.41 -3.16
CA SER A 233 33.04 49.93 -2.95
C SER A 233 32.20 49.78 -4.23
N GLY A 234 31.05 49.12 -4.11
CA GLY A 234 30.14 48.87 -5.24
C GLY A 234 30.41 47.57 -5.98
N ASP A 235 31.46 46.81 -5.60
CA ASP A 235 31.74 45.52 -6.20
C ASP A 235 30.80 44.41 -5.71
N PHE A 236 30.51 43.45 -6.59
CA PHE A 236 29.55 42.39 -6.36
C PHE A 236 29.82 41.19 -7.27
N THR A 237 29.35 40.01 -6.86
CA THR A 237 29.51 38.78 -7.63
C THR A 237 28.72 38.85 -8.94
N LYS A 238 29.38 38.62 -10.08
CA LYS A 238 28.80 38.77 -11.43
C LYS A 238 29.51 37.87 -12.44
N TRP A 239 28.87 37.65 -13.59
CA TRP A 239 29.51 36.99 -14.72
C TRP A 239 30.35 37.99 -15.51
N VAL A 240 31.56 37.57 -15.88
CA VAL A 240 32.51 38.36 -16.67
C VAL A 240 33.03 37.54 -17.84
N LYS A 241 33.49 38.24 -18.87
CA LYS A 241 34.23 37.71 -20.01
C LYS A 241 35.56 38.45 -20.14
N GLU A 242 36.55 37.81 -20.74
CA GLU A 242 37.83 38.45 -21.03
C GLU A 242 37.76 39.19 -22.37
N VAL A 243 38.09 40.49 -22.36
CA VAL A 243 38.23 41.32 -23.57
C VAL A 243 39.55 42.07 -23.47
N ASP A 244 40.44 41.87 -24.45
CA ASP A 244 41.78 42.48 -24.49
C ASP A 244 42.62 42.26 -23.20
N GLY A 245 42.39 41.15 -22.50
CA GLY A 245 43.09 40.80 -21.24
C GLY A 245 42.50 41.45 -19.99
N GLU A 246 41.35 42.13 -20.10
CA GLU A 246 40.62 42.71 -18.97
C GLU A 246 39.28 41.99 -18.75
N GLU A 247 38.86 41.86 -17.50
CA GLU A 247 37.54 41.32 -17.13
C GLU A 247 36.46 42.37 -17.38
N VAL A 248 35.50 42.04 -18.25
CA VAL A 248 34.36 42.88 -18.59
C VAL A 248 33.07 42.20 -18.13
N ALA A 249 32.23 42.93 -17.38
CA ALA A 249 30.93 42.43 -16.94
C ALA A 249 30.01 42.14 -18.15
N LEU A 250 29.26 41.04 -18.06
CA LEU A 250 28.25 40.74 -19.07
C LEU A 250 27.08 41.74 -18.97
N THR A 251 26.52 42.06 -20.13
CA THR A 251 25.24 42.76 -20.25
C THR A 251 24.07 41.84 -19.89
N THR A 252 22.91 42.45 -19.66
CA THR A 252 21.66 41.71 -19.39
C THR A 252 21.32 40.72 -20.51
N ALA A 253 21.42 41.11 -21.79
CA ALA A 253 21.18 40.22 -22.92
C ALA A 253 22.20 39.07 -23.02
N GLU A 254 23.48 39.31 -22.70
CA GLU A 254 24.51 38.26 -22.71
C GLU A 254 24.27 37.21 -21.62
N VAL A 255 23.80 37.62 -20.44
CA VAL A 255 23.43 36.66 -19.38
C VAL A 255 22.25 35.80 -19.82
N VAL A 256 21.20 36.39 -20.38
CA VAL A 256 20.05 35.63 -20.88
C VAL A 256 20.47 34.66 -21.98
N LYS A 257 21.29 35.11 -22.93
CA LYS A 257 21.84 34.23 -23.97
C LYS A 257 22.62 33.06 -23.37
N ALA A 258 23.47 33.30 -22.38
CA ALA A 258 24.22 32.25 -21.71
C ALA A 258 23.28 31.23 -21.02
N PHE A 259 22.18 31.66 -20.40
CA PHE A 259 21.17 30.74 -19.87
C PHE A 259 20.50 29.89 -20.96
N ILE A 260 20.14 30.50 -22.10
CA ILE A 260 19.59 29.79 -23.27
C ILE A 260 20.59 28.75 -23.78
N ASP A 261 21.85 29.14 -23.98
CA ASP A 261 22.91 28.26 -24.48
C ASP A 261 23.18 27.09 -23.52
N MET A 262 23.23 27.35 -22.21
CA MET A 262 23.39 26.31 -21.19
C MET A 262 22.19 25.37 -21.15
N TYR A 263 20.96 25.90 -21.21
CA TYR A 263 19.75 25.10 -21.20
C TYR A 263 19.68 24.19 -22.43
N ASN A 264 20.00 24.72 -23.62
CA ASN A 264 20.09 23.94 -24.84
C ASN A 264 21.13 22.81 -24.72
N ALA A 265 22.34 23.11 -24.20
CA ALA A 265 23.38 22.09 -24.05
C ALA A 265 23.03 20.98 -23.04
N VAL A 266 22.23 21.30 -22.02
CA VAL A 266 21.76 20.30 -21.04
C VAL A 266 20.60 19.48 -21.60
N ASN A 267 19.69 20.07 -22.38
CA ASN A 267 18.43 19.44 -22.79
C ASN A 267 18.39 18.99 -24.26
N SER A 268 19.40 19.24 -25.09
CA SER A 268 19.39 18.90 -26.53
C SER A 268 19.09 17.43 -26.82
N HIS A 269 19.52 16.52 -25.94
CA HIS A 269 19.27 15.08 -26.05
C HIS A 269 17.78 14.69 -26.02
N LYS A 270 16.90 15.58 -25.57
CA LYS A 270 15.46 15.36 -25.53
C LYS A 270 14.79 15.59 -26.90
N LEU A 271 15.50 16.18 -27.86
CA LEU A 271 14.96 16.38 -29.21
C LEU A 271 14.90 15.05 -29.96
N GLU A 272 13.77 14.80 -30.62
CA GLU A 272 13.54 13.58 -31.42
C GLU A 272 14.62 13.36 -32.50
N ASN A 273 15.13 14.46 -33.08
CA ASN A 273 16.14 14.47 -34.14
C ASN A 273 17.55 14.85 -33.63
N TYR A 274 17.87 14.64 -32.36
CA TYR A 274 19.26 14.78 -31.90
C TYR A 274 20.13 13.65 -32.50
N PRO A 275 21.35 13.92 -33.02
CA PRO A 275 22.16 15.15 -32.89
C PRO A 275 22.03 16.16 -34.04
N GLU A 276 21.17 15.90 -35.04
CA GLU A 276 20.97 16.82 -36.17
C GLU A 276 20.35 18.16 -35.72
N GLU A 277 19.47 18.12 -34.73
CA GLU A 277 18.91 19.28 -34.04
C GLU A 277 19.42 19.34 -32.59
N THR A 278 19.77 20.55 -32.14
CA THR A 278 20.41 20.73 -30.81
C THR A 278 19.83 21.91 -30.01
N LEU A 279 18.96 22.73 -30.60
CA LEU A 279 18.36 23.88 -29.94
C LEU A 279 16.96 23.51 -29.46
N THR A 280 16.77 23.37 -28.15
CA THR A 280 15.44 23.18 -27.53
C THR A 280 14.71 24.51 -27.39
N VAL A 281 15.45 25.58 -27.10
CA VAL A 281 14.96 26.95 -26.93
C VAL A 281 15.10 27.72 -28.23
N LEU A 282 14.00 27.78 -28.98
CA LEU A 282 13.90 28.41 -30.29
C LEU A 282 13.42 29.87 -30.24
N GLU A 283 14.04 30.73 -31.06
CA GLU A 283 13.52 32.06 -31.41
C GLU A 283 12.20 31.92 -32.19
N ASP A 284 11.29 32.90 -32.03
CA ASP A 284 9.92 32.92 -32.54
C ASP A 284 8.97 31.84 -31.98
N VAL A 285 9.47 31.01 -31.05
CA VAL A 285 8.64 30.07 -30.26
C VAL A 285 8.69 30.48 -28.79
N HIS A 286 9.84 30.35 -28.14
CA HIS A 286 9.97 30.61 -26.70
C HIS A 286 10.30 32.08 -26.40
N TYR A 287 11.00 32.73 -27.32
CA TYR A 287 11.39 34.13 -27.20
C TYR A 287 11.50 34.83 -28.56
N THR A 288 11.48 36.17 -28.54
CA THR A 288 11.85 37.03 -29.67
C THR A 288 12.93 38.02 -29.24
N ILE A 289 13.65 38.61 -30.18
CA ILE A 289 14.63 39.67 -29.91
C ILE A 289 14.07 41.01 -30.41
N ASN A 290 13.93 41.99 -29.53
CA ASN A 290 13.42 43.31 -29.90
C ASN A 290 14.49 44.20 -30.58
N GLU A 291 14.09 45.40 -31.03
CA GLU A 291 14.99 46.34 -31.74
C GLU A 291 16.23 46.77 -30.93
N ASP A 292 16.16 46.70 -29.59
CA ASP A 292 17.25 47.04 -28.66
C ASP A 292 18.14 45.82 -28.32
N GLY A 293 17.94 44.68 -29.00
CA GLY A 293 18.68 43.44 -28.76
C GLY A 293 18.29 42.73 -27.45
N ARG A 294 17.10 43.02 -26.90
CA ARG A 294 16.59 42.41 -25.68
C ARG A 294 15.76 41.16 -26.01
N TYR A 295 16.00 40.09 -25.27
CA TYR A 295 15.21 38.86 -25.31
C TYR A 295 13.84 39.10 -24.63
N VAL A 296 12.75 38.75 -25.30
CA VAL A 296 11.37 38.84 -24.79
C VAL A 296 10.75 37.44 -24.85
N PHE A 297 10.52 36.83 -23.70
CA PHE A 297 10.00 35.46 -23.59
C PHE A 297 8.46 35.42 -23.64
N ASN A 298 7.90 34.32 -24.12
CA ASN A 298 6.49 34.04 -23.88
C ASN A 298 6.28 33.80 -22.37
N THR A 299 5.35 34.55 -21.80
CA THR A 299 4.97 34.48 -20.37
C THR A 299 3.45 34.42 -20.23
N THR A 300 2.81 33.73 -21.19
CA THR A 300 1.39 33.41 -21.19
C THR A 300 1.26 31.90 -21.06
N VAL A 301 0.38 31.43 -20.17
CA VAL A 301 0.08 30.01 -20.04
C VAL A 301 -0.83 29.59 -21.19
N GLU A 302 -0.35 28.73 -22.07
CA GLU A 302 -1.16 28.14 -23.14
C GLU A 302 -2.00 26.96 -22.61
N SER A 303 -3.24 26.84 -23.11
CA SER A 303 -4.13 25.72 -22.78
C SER A 303 -3.66 24.40 -23.41
N GLU A 304 -4.19 23.26 -22.96
CA GLU A 304 -3.87 21.93 -23.50
C GLU A 304 -4.05 21.80 -25.03
N ASP A 305 -5.03 22.52 -25.60
CA ASP A 305 -5.28 22.57 -27.06
C ASP A 305 -4.28 23.49 -27.84
N GLY A 306 -3.37 24.16 -27.13
CA GLY A 306 -2.37 25.10 -27.67
C GLY A 306 -1.02 24.44 -27.99
N ASP A 307 -0.07 25.24 -28.50
CA ASP A 307 1.32 24.76 -28.70
C ASP A 307 2.03 24.67 -27.34
N GLN A 308 2.01 23.49 -26.73
CA GLN A 308 2.54 23.25 -25.38
C GLN A 308 4.01 23.68 -25.20
N ARG A 309 4.80 23.73 -26.29
CA ARG A 309 6.20 24.22 -26.24
C ARG A 309 6.31 25.65 -25.74
N LEU A 310 5.25 26.45 -25.86
CA LEU A 310 5.20 27.81 -25.33
C LEU A 310 5.26 27.87 -23.79
N ASN A 311 4.97 26.76 -23.12
CA ASN A 311 4.99 26.65 -21.66
C ASN A 311 6.30 26.06 -21.10
N GLU A 312 7.34 25.82 -21.92
CA GLU A 312 8.61 25.16 -21.53
C GLU A 312 9.23 25.67 -20.21
N PHE A 313 9.12 26.98 -19.95
CA PHE A 313 9.70 27.62 -18.76
C PHE A 313 8.70 27.90 -17.66
N TYR A 314 7.43 27.56 -17.85
CA TYR A 314 6.39 27.77 -16.86
C TYR A 314 6.34 26.58 -15.90
N TYR A 315 6.47 26.88 -14.61
CA TYR A 315 6.26 25.94 -13.53
C TYR A 315 5.10 26.42 -12.67
N THR A 316 4.08 25.58 -12.53
CA THR A 316 3.08 25.75 -11.47
C THR A 316 3.76 25.64 -10.10
N TYR A 317 3.11 26.15 -9.05
CA TYR A 317 3.62 25.99 -7.68
C TYR A 317 3.87 24.52 -7.31
N LYS A 318 2.98 23.62 -7.76
CA LYS A 318 3.09 22.20 -7.45
C LYS A 318 4.32 21.59 -8.09
N GLU A 319 4.50 21.78 -9.41
CA GLU A 319 5.63 21.25 -10.17
C GLU A 319 6.97 21.73 -9.60
N ILE A 320 7.10 23.03 -9.27
CA ILE A 320 8.37 23.53 -8.72
C ILE A 320 8.63 23.05 -7.28
N VAL A 321 7.59 22.76 -6.49
CA VAL A 321 7.75 22.16 -5.15
C VAL A 321 8.17 20.70 -5.25
N GLU A 322 7.56 19.96 -6.18
CA GLU A 322 7.92 18.58 -6.51
C GLU A 322 9.34 18.49 -7.05
N TYR A 323 9.73 19.42 -7.93
CA TYR A 323 11.11 19.57 -8.40
C TYR A 323 12.07 19.89 -7.24
N ASN A 324 11.85 20.99 -6.50
CA ASN A 324 12.56 21.28 -5.26
C ASN A 324 11.93 22.46 -4.47
N SER A 325 11.34 22.17 -3.30
CA SER A 325 10.74 23.20 -2.43
C SER A 325 11.67 24.37 -2.04
N SER A 326 12.99 24.16 -1.94
CA SER A 326 13.95 25.22 -1.62
C SER A 326 14.22 26.13 -2.81
N ILE A 327 14.14 25.60 -4.04
CA ILE A 327 14.17 26.40 -5.27
C ILE A 327 12.92 27.26 -5.37
N GLN A 328 11.73 26.69 -5.15
CA GLN A 328 10.47 27.44 -5.12
C GLN A 328 10.55 28.64 -4.17
N ASN A 329 10.97 28.40 -2.92
CA ASN A 329 11.09 29.47 -1.93
C ASN A 329 12.13 30.52 -2.33
N TYR A 330 13.22 30.11 -3.00
CA TYR A 330 14.24 31.03 -3.48
C TYR A 330 13.73 31.95 -4.61
N LEU A 331 13.02 31.38 -5.59
CA LEU A 331 12.35 32.12 -6.67
C LEU A 331 11.35 33.16 -6.13
N LYS A 332 10.60 32.78 -5.09
CA LYS A 332 9.60 33.63 -4.43
C LYS A 332 10.20 34.78 -3.63
N VAL A 333 11.21 34.49 -2.79
CA VAL A 333 11.67 35.45 -1.77
C VAL A 333 12.91 36.24 -2.20
N SER A 334 13.77 35.66 -3.04
CA SER A 334 15.11 36.20 -3.30
C SER A 334 15.32 36.73 -4.72
N MET A 335 14.62 36.18 -5.71
CA MET A 335 14.77 36.53 -7.11
C MET A 335 13.72 37.56 -7.56
N LYS A 336 14.08 38.35 -8.58
CA LYS A 336 13.20 39.35 -9.21
C LYS A 336 12.95 38.97 -10.67
N ASN A 337 11.92 39.54 -11.30
CA ASN A 337 11.58 39.20 -12.68
C ASN A 337 12.56 39.89 -13.64
N TYR A 338 13.08 39.15 -14.62
CA TYR A 338 13.86 39.71 -15.71
C TYR A 338 13.06 40.77 -16.50
N ALA A 339 11.75 40.57 -16.64
CA ALA A 339 10.84 41.51 -17.31
C ALA A 339 10.87 42.94 -16.73
N ASP A 340 11.29 43.12 -15.47
CA ASP A 340 11.29 44.42 -14.76
C ASP A 340 12.49 45.32 -15.10
N TYR A 341 13.45 44.86 -15.91
CA TYR A 341 14.71 45.56 -16.17
C TYR A 341 14.92 45.86 -17.65
N ASP A 342 15.60 46.95 -17.99
CA ASP A 342 15.99 47.28 -19.37
C ASP A 342 17.30 46.57 -19.78
N ASN A 343 17.66 46.64 -21.07
CA ASN A 343 18.88 46.02 -21.62
C ASN A 343 20.13 46.88 -21.30
N GLU A 344 20.65 46.77 -20.08
CA GLU A 344 21.79 47.56 -19.58
C GLU A 344 22.89 46.68 -18.94
N GLU A 345 23.98 47.31 -18.49
CA GLU A 345 25.04 46.69 -17.68
C GLU A 345 24.45 46.14 -16.37
N ILE A 346 24.88 44.94 -15.98
CA ILE A 346 24.38 44.30 -14.77
C ILE A 346 24.83 45.05 -13.52
N THR A 347 23.90 45.22 -12.59
CA THR A 347 24.10 45.85 -11.28
C THR A 347 23.72 44.89 -10.15
N SER A 348 24.25 45.13 -8.95
CA SER A 348 23.94 44.31 -7.75
C SER A 348 22.45 44.27 -7.35
N SER A 349 21.61 45.19 -7.86
CA SER A 349 20.16 45.22 -7.61
C SER A 349 19.34 44.29 -8.49
N GLN A 350 19.90 43.88 -9.63
CA GLN A 350 19.28 43.05 -10.65
C GLN A 350 19.42 41.57 -10.28
N LYS A 351 18.61 41.13 -9.31
CA LYS A 351 18.59 39.75 -8.78
C LYS A 351 17.71 38.80 -9.61
N PHE A 352 17.70 38.95 -10.94
CA PHE A 352 16.89 38.11 -11.82
C PHE A 352 17.56 36.78 -12.18
N PHE A 353 18.84 36.61 -11.86
CA PHE A 353 19.57 35.35 -12.03
C PHE A 353 20.49 35.05 -10.84
N THR A 354 20.99 33.82 -10.79
CA THR A 354 22.02 33.40 -9.83
C THR A 354 23.42 33.50 -10.44
N PRO A 355 24.32 34.36 -9.94
CA PRO A 355 25.69 34.46 -10.48
C PRO A 355 26.61 33.31 -10.04
N GLN A 356 26.21 32.54 -9.01
CA GLN A 356 26.90 31.34 -8.54
C GLN A 356 25.92 30.17 -8.50
N LEU A 357 26.44 28.95 -8.67
CA LEU A 357 25.63 27.74 -8.54
C LEU A 357 25.02 27.65 -7.15
N ARG A 358 23.76 27.26 -7.11
CA ARG A 358 23.05 26.95 -5.88
C ARG A 358 23.04 25.44 -5.69
N ALA A 359 23.51 24.98 -4.53
CA ALA A 359 23.45 23.58 -4.14
C ALA A 359 22.20 23.32 -3.28
N TYR A 360 21.46 22.27 -3.62
CA TYR A 360 20.29 21.76 -2.91
C TYR A 360 20.50 20.27 -2.59
N GLU A 361 19.57 19.66 -1.84
CA GLU A 361 19.56 18.21 -1.58
C GLU A 361 20.91 17.67 -1.09
N ASN A 362 21.43 18.24 0.00
CA ASN A 362 22.74 17.83 0.56
C ASN A 362 23.91 17.86 -0.45
N LYS A 363 23.82 18.71 -1.49
CA LYS A 363 24.79 18.83 -2.60
C LYS A 363 24.69 17.73 -3.66
N GLU A 364 23.50 17.17 -3.86
CA GLU A 364 23.20 16.25 -4.95
C GLU A 364 22.64 16.97 -6.19
N LEU A 365 22.03 18.15 -6.00
CA LEU A 365 21.53 19.01 -7.07
C LEU A 365 22.23 20.37 -7.08
N PHE A 366 22.79 20.77 -8.21
CA PHE A 366 23.36 22.10 -8.43
C PHE A 366 22.62 22.81 -9.56
N VAL A 367 22.18 24.06 -9.36
CA VAL A 367 21.43 24.80 -10.39
C VAL A 367 21.95 26.21 -10.61
N PHE A 368 21.95 26.64 -11.86
CA PHE A 368 21.81 28.05 -12.22
C PHE A 368 20.34 28.36 -12.50
N MET A 369 19.86 29.52 -12.06
CA MET A 369 18.47 29.92 -12.26
C MET A 369 18.39 31.34 -12.84
N LEU A 370 17.46 31.51 -13.78
CA LEU A 370 17.03 32.79 -14.34
C LEU A 370 15.51 32.90 -14.15
N LYS A 371 15.03 33.90 -13.40
CA LYS A 371 13.59 34.16 -13.23
C LYS A 371 13.13 35.12 -14.32
N LEU A 372 12.28 34.64 -15.23
CA LEU A 372 11.74 35.40 -16.35
C LEU A 372 10.59 36.30 -15.88
N ALA A 373 9.57 35.69 -15.28
CA ALA A 373 8.36 36.32 -14.79
C ALA A 373 7.71 35.48 -13.67
N GLU A 374 6.62 35.98 -13.10
CA GLU A 374 5.79 35.23 -12.15
C GLU A 374 4.33 35.38 -12.51
N GLU A 375 3.59 34.29 -12.41
CA GLU A 375 2.14 34.32 -12.45
C GLU A 375 1.67 34.62 -11.05
N VAL A 376 1.07 35.80 -10.87
CA VAL A 376 0.52 36.19 -9.58
C VAL A 376 -0.80 35.47 -9.40
N ALA A 377 -0.94 34.74 -8.29
CA ALA A 377 -2.22 34.15 -7.92
C ALA A 377 -3.33 35.22 -7.91
N PRO A 378 -4.55 34.89 -8.37
CA PRO A 378 -5.66 35.84 -8.39
C PRO A 378 -5.93 36.37 -6.98
N GLU A 379 -6.29 37.63 -6.83
CA GLU A 379 -6.58 38.19 -5.52
C GLU A 379 -7.72 37.41 -4.84
N LEU A 380 -7.65 37.25 -3.50
CA LEU A 380 -8.66 36.50 -2.74
C LEU A 380 -10.09 36.96 -3.05
N ASP A 381 -10.31 38.26 -3.27
CA ASP A 381 -11.63 38.80 -3.55
C ASP A 381 -12.19 38.32 -4.91
N ASP A 382 -11.34 37.97 -5.87
CA ASP A 382 -11.74 37.49 -7.20
C ASP A 382 -12.11 36.00 -7.18
N VAL A 383 -11.51 35.21 -6.28
CA VAL A 383 -11.76 33.74 -6.14
C VAL A 383 -12.49 33.38 -4.85
N ARG A 384 -13.12 34.36 -4.20
CA ARG A 384 -13.72 34.19 -2.87
C ARG A 384 -14.81 33.11 -2.85
N ASP A 385 -15.60 33.01 -3.92
CA ASP A 385 -16.67 32.02 -4.06
C ASP A 385 -16.10 30.59 -4.20
N GLU A 386 -15.04 30.39 -4.97
CA GLU A 386 -14.36 29.09 -5.10
C GLU A 386 -13.73 28.64 -3.77
N VAL A 387 -13.12 29.57 -3.03
CA VAL A 387 -12.57 29.32 -1.69
C VAL A 387 -13.70 28.95 -0.72
N TYR A 388 -14.85 29.61 -0.82
CA TYR A 388 -16.03 29.30 -0.03
C TYR A 388 -16.50 27.86 -0.27
N ASP A 389 -16.64 27.44 -1.52
CA ASP A 389 -17.06 26.07 -1.87
C ASP A 389 -16.10 25.02 -1.31
N LYS A 390 -14.78 25.26 -1.36
CA LYS A 390 -13.79 24.38 -0.74
C LYS A 390 -13.90 24.34 0.79
N LEU A 391 -14.19 25.47 1.44
CA LEU A 391 -14.42 25.52 2.88
C LEU A 391 -15.68 24.73 3.28
N ILE A 392 -16.74 24.78 2.45
CA ILE A 392 -17.95 23.96 2.62
C ILE A 392 -17.59 22.48 2.56
N GLU A 393 -16.92 22.05 1.48
CA GLU A 393 -16.49 20.65 1.29
C GLU A 393 -15.63 20.15 2.48
N LYS A 394 -14.72 20.99 2.98
CA LYS A 394 -13.87 20.66 4.14
C LYS A 394 -14.65 20.50 5.45
N LYS A 395 -15.81 21.14 5.60
CA LYS A 395 -16.70 20.94 6.76
C LYS A 395 -17.51 19.65 6.62
N LEU A 396 -17.79 19.18 5.41
CA LEU A 396 -18.54 17.95 5.11
C LEU A 396 -17.71 16.67 5.32
N THR A 397 -17.07 16.57 6.48
CA THR A 397 -16.38 15.35 6.93
C THR A 397 -17.38 14.23 7.26
N ASP A 398 -16.93 12.97 7.25
CA ASP A 398 -17.75 11.81 7.65
C ASP A 398 -18.36 11.99 9.05
N SER A 399 -17.60 12.58 9.99
CA SER A 399 -18.09 12.86 11.34
C SER A 399 -19.21 13.90 11.34
N PHE A 400 -19.14 14.93 10.49
CA PHE A 400 -20.20 15.92 10.35
C PHE A 400 -21.44 15.28 9.71
N ILE A 401 -21.25 14.53 8.63
CA ILE A 401 -22.33 13.82 7.93
C ILE A 401 -23.08 12.89 8.89
N GLU A 402 -22.38 12.04 9.64
CA GLU A 402 -23.03 11.12 10.59
C GLU A 402 -23.65 11.84 11.79
N THR A 403 -23.13 13.01 12.19
CA THR A 403 -23.76 13.85 13.21
C THR A 403 -25.11 14.41 12.74
N GLU A 404 -25.17 14.95 11.51
CA GLU A 404 -26.41 15.48 10.94
C GLU A 404 -27.44 14.36 10.69
N MET A 405 -27.00 13.19 10.24
CA MET A 405 -27.88 12.01 10.14
C MET A 405 -28.41 11.57 11.50
N ALA A 406 -27.57 11.56 12.56
CA ALA A 406 -28.03 11.25 13.91
C ALA A 406 -29.08 12.25 14.42
N LYS A 407 -28.92 13.55 14.12
CA LYS A 407 -29.93 14.58 14.42
C LYS A 407 -31.23 14.33 13.67
N LEU A 408 -31.16 13.99 12.37
CA LEU A 408 -32.34 13.65 11.56
C LEU A 408 -33.13 12.47 12.16
N ARG A 409 -32.42 11.40 12.52
CA ARG A 409 -33.02 10.22 13.17
C ARG A 409 -33.73 10.61 14.48
N ALA A 410 -33.12 11.50 15.27
CA ALA A 410 -33.72 11.99 16.51
C ALA A 410 -34.96 12.86 16.27
N GLU A 411 -34.91 13.77 15.31
CA GLU A 411 -36.03 14.64 14.91
C GLU A 411 -37.23 13.82 14.44
N LYS A 412 -36.99 12.80 13.61
CA LYS A 412 -38.02 11.89 13.10
C LYS A 412 -38.44 10.80 14.09
N GLY A 413 -38.00 10.92 15.35
CA GLY A 413 -38.47 10.12 16.47
C GLY A 413 -38.12 8.64 16.36
N LEU A 414 -36.88 8.32 15.96
CA LEU A 414 -36.39 6.94 15.95
C LEU A 414 -36.63 6.26 17.29
N VAL A 415 -37.21 5.06 17.22
CA VAL A 415 -37.42 4.14 18.35
C VAL A 415 -36.74 2.82 17.99
N ILE A 416 -35.89 2.32 18.89
CA ILE A 416 -35.26 0.99 18.76
C ILE A 416 -35.80 0.11 19.88
N TYR A 417 -36.46 -0.99 19.50
CA TYR A 417 -37.07 -1.93 20.45
C TYR A 417 -36.11 -3.02 20.92
N ASP A 418 -35.09 -3.37 20.11
CA ASP A 418 -34.02 -4.29 20.52
C ASP A 418 -33.06 -3.59 21.50
N GLU A 419 -32.98 -4.09 22.74
CA GLU A 419 -32.22 -3.45 23.80
C GLU A 419 -30.70 -3.46 23.58
N ALA A 420 -30.16 -4.49 22.91
CA ALA A 420 -28.73 -4.58 22.64
C ALA A 420 -28.34 -3.55 21.57
N LEU A 421 -29.09 -3.51 20.46
CA LEU A 421 -28.87 -2.53 19.39
C LEU A 421 -29.11 -1.10 19.88
N GLU A 422 -30.15 -0.87 20.70
CA GLU A 422 -30.41 0.45 21.28
C GLU A 422 -29.27 0.93 22.17
N LYS A 423 -28.69 0.03 22.99
CA LYS A 423 -27.56 0.36 23.85
C LYS A 423 -26.33 0.78 23.02
N GLU A 424 -26.01 0.03 21.97
CA GLU A 424 -24.90 0.36 21.08
C GLU A 424 -25.16 1.67 20.33
N TYR A 425 -26.40 1.89 19.85
CA TYR A 425 -26.79 3.14 19.19
C TYR A 425 -26.62 4.35 20.11
N ILE A 426 -27.12 4.27 21.36
CA ILE A 426 -26.98 5.35 22.36
C ILE A 426 -25.51 5.68 22.59
N GLN A 427 -24.63 4.68 22.69
CA GLN A 427 -23.20 4.89 22.84
C GLN A 427 -22.59 5.60 21.62
N ARG A 428 -22.97 5.15 20.42
CA ARG A 428 -22.52 5.73 19.15
C ARG A 428 -22.93 7.19 19.01
N VAL A 429 -24.22 7.52 19.15
CA VAL A 429 -24.72 8.90 18.95
C VAL A 429 -24.31 9.87 20.06
N LYS A 430 -24.01 9.37 21.26
CA LYS A 430 -23.43 10.18 22.33
C LYS A 430 -22.06 10.75 21.94
N SER A 431 -21.28 10.03 21.14
CA SER A 431 -19.99 10.54 20.64
C SER A 431 -20.17 11.74 19.70
N TYR A 432 -21.33 11.86 19.04
CA TYR A 432 -21.72 12.99 18.20
C TYR A 432 -22.45 14.11 18.97
N GLY A 433 -22.60 13.98 20.29
CA GLY A 433 -23.34 14.96 21.11
C GLY A 433 -24.86 14.94 20.91
N VAL A 434 -25.41 13.89 20.30
CA VAL A 434 -26.86 13.74 20.09
C VAL A 434 -27.46 12.88 21.20
N GLU A 435 -28.56 13.35 21.81
CA GLU A 435 -29.29 12.58 22.83
C GLU A 435 -30.31 11.63 22.21
N HIS A 436 -30.21 10.34 22.53
CA HIS A 436 -31.26 9.35 22.25
C HIS A 436 -31.89 8.87 23.56
N LYS A 437 -33.20 9.12 23.72
CA LYS A 437 -33.93 8.70 24.93
C LYS A 437 -34.24 7.22 24.85
N LYS A 438 -33.73 6.45 25.83
CA LYS A 438 -34.00 5.02 25.93
C LYS A 438 -35.50 4.73 25.83
N THR A 439 -35.85 3.88 24.88
CA THR A 439 -37.20 3.44 24.54
C THR A 439 -37.82 2.74 25.74
N LYS A 440 -39.09 3.04 26.03
CA LYS A 440 -39.85 2.33 27.08
C LYS A 440 -40.77 1.24 26.53
N GLY A 441 -41.08 1.31 25.23
CA GLY A 441 -41.88 0.30 24.55
C GLY A 441 -41.11 -1.01 24.38
N GLU A 442 -41.88 -2.07 24.10
CA GLU A 442 -41.38 -3.41 23.78
C GLU A 442 -42.10 -3.91 22.54
N SER A 443 -41.42 -4.71 21.74
CA SER A 443 -41.99 -5.38 20.57
C SER A 443 -41.40 -6.77 20.43
N LYS A 444 -42.22 -7.74 20.02
CA LYS A 444 -41.76 -9.11 19.76
C LYS A 444 -41.26 -9.30 18.32
N THR A 445 -41.57 -8.37 17.42
CA THR A 445 -41.33 -8.52 15.98
C THR A 445 -40.65 -7.30 15.35
N LEU A 446 -40.91 -6.09 15.86
CA LEU A 446 -40.32 -4.86 15.33
C LEU A 446 -38.99 -4.58 16.01
N VAL A 447 -37.94 -4.37 15.22
CA VAL A 447 -36.61 -3.96 15.72
C VAL A 447 -36.54 -2.44 15.87
N ALA A 448 -37.07 -1.69 14.91
CA ALA A 448 -37.08 -0.24 14.96
C ALA A 448 -38.33 0.36 14.31
N LYS A 449 -38.59 1.63 14.64
CA LYS A 449 -39.60 2.46 14.00
C LYS A 449 -39.10 3.88 13.86
N VAL A 450 -39.28 4.47 12.68
CA VAL A 450 -38.91 5.87 12.40
C VAL A 450 -39.82 6.44 11.34
N ALA A 451 -40.25 7.71 11.46
CA ALA A 451 -41.09 8.39 10.46
C ALA A 451 -42.34 7.60 9.98
N GLY A 452 -42.89 6.70 10.81
CA GLY A 452 -44.03 5.84 10.44
C GLY A 452 -43.66 4.55 9.70
N LYS A 453 -42.39 4.34 9.34
CA LYS A 453 -41.84 3.08 8.83
C LYS A 453 -41.54 2.14 9.99
N ASP A 454 -42.09 0.93 9.91
CA ASP A 454 -41.77 -0.16 10.81
C ASP A 454 -40.70 -1.05 10.16
N ILE A 455 -39.66 -1.40 10.92
CA ILE A 455 -38.60 -2.34 10.51
C ILE A 455 -38.72 -3.56 11.40
N SER A 456 -39.08 -4.70 10.82
CA SER A 456 -39.18 -5.98 11.53
C SER A 456 -37.82 -6.67 11.67
N ALA A 457 -37.77 -7.68 12.55
CA ALA A 457 -36.60 -8.55 12.67
C ALA A 457 -36.35 -9.33 11.37
N ASP A 458 -37.40 -9.70 10.63
CA ASP A 458 -37.28 -10.37 9.33
C ASP A 458 -36.67 -9.42 8.28
N ASP A 459 -37.10 -8.15 8.25
CA ASP A 459 -36.54 -7.15 7.33
C ASP A 459 -35.04 -6.94 7.59
N LEU A 460 -34.66 -6.78 8.85
CA LEU A 460 -33.26 -6.61 9.24
C LEU A 460 -32.44 -7.88 8.94
N PHE A 461 -32.98 -9.08 9.22
CA PHE A 461 -32.31 -10.34 8.92
C PHE A 461 -32.03 -10.46 7.42
N ASN A 462 -33.04 -10.22 6.58
CA ASN A 462 -32.87 -10.29 5.14
C ASN A 462 -31.82 -9.30 4.61
N TYR A 463 -31.80 -8.07 5.14
CA TYR A 463 -30.83 -7.07 4.73
C TYR A 463 -29.39 -7.42 5.16
N MET A 464 -29.20 -7.90 6.40
CA MET A 464 -27.89 -8.37 6.86
C MET A 464 -27.41 -9.60 6.09
N ASP A 465 -28.32 -10.53 5.80
CA ASP A 465 -28.03 -11.77 5.08
C ASP A 465 -27.57 -11.50 3.64
N LYS A 466 -28.22 -10.56 2.95
CA LYS A 466 -27.81 -10.14 1.60
C LYS A 466 -26.34 -9.73 1.51
N HIS A 467 -25.84 -9.01 2.52
CA HIS A 467 -24.48 -8.47 2.53
C HIS A 467 -23.49 -9.44 3.20
N TYR A 468 -23.79 -9.95 4.39
CA TYR A 468 -22.81 -10.68 5.21
C TYR A 468 -23.15 -12.16 5.41
N GLY A 469 -24.25 -12.65 4.81
CA GLY A 469 -24.69 -14.04 4.93
C GLY A 469 -23.66 -15.04 4.43
N MET A 470 -23.09 -14.83 3.24
CA MET A 470 -22.08 -15.74 2.66
C MET A 470 -20.79 -15.79 3.49
N ASN A 471 -20.31 -14.64 3.99
CA ASN A 471 -19.17 -14.59 4.92
C ASN A 471 -19.45 -15.41 6.18
N LEU A 472 -20.59 -15.17 6.83
CA LEU A 472 -20.97 -15.91 8.03
C LEU A 472 -21.17 -17.41 7.74
N ALA A 473 -21.79 -17.76 6.63
CA ALA A 473 -22.00 -19.14 6.21
C ALA A 473 -20.66 -19.84 6.00
N LEU A 474 -19.71 -19.21 5.31
CA LEU A 474 -18.36 -19.75 5.11
C LEU A 474 -17.66 -20.05 6.43
N ASP A 475 -17.65 -19.08 7.35
CA ASP A 475 -17.04 -19.26 8.68
C ASP A 475 -17.72 -20.37 9.47
N ARG A 476 -19.06 -20.44 9.42
CA ARG A 476 -19.84 -21.41 10.20
C ARG A 476 -19.84 -22.81 9.62
N ILE A 477 -19.84 -22.95 8.30
CA ILE A 477 -19.67 -24.24 7.62
C ILE A 477 -18.31 -24.82 7.98
N ASN A 478 -17.23 -24.03 7.89
CA ASN A 478 -15.89 -24.49 8.31
C ASN A 478 -15.84 -24.87 9.79
N TYR A 479 -16.39 -24.03 10.67
CA TYR A 479 -16.46 -24.32 12.11
C TYR A 479 -17.20 -25.63 12.40
N LEU A 480 -18.37 -25.83 11.79
CA LEU A 480 -19.16 -27.04 11.98
C LEU A 480 -18.50 -28.26 11.34
N ARG A 481 -17.89 -28.13 10.16
CA ARG A 481 -17.16 -29.21 9.49
C ARG A 481 -16.05 -29.75 10.38
N LEU A 482 -15.18 -28.87 10.87
CA LEU A 482 -14.07 -29.26 11.74
C LEU A 482 -14.55 -29.96 13.01
N LEU A 483 -15.68 -29.55 13.59
CA LEU A 483 -16.24 -30.22 14.77
C LEU A 483 -16.96 -31.55 14.46
N ASN A 484 -17.67 -31.64 13.33
CA ASN A 484 -18.53 -32.79 13.00
C ASN A 484 -17.81 -33.89 12.22
N ASN A 485 -16.72 -33.58 11.53
CA ASN A 485 -15.96 -34.56 10.77
C ASN A 485 -15.15 -35.46 11.73
N PRO A 486 -15.36 -36.80 11.72
CA PRO A 486 -14.69 -37.71 12.65
C PRO A 486 -13.21 -37.92 12.34
N ASP A 487 -12.79 -37.67 11.10
CA ASP A 487 -11.40 -37.79 10.69
C ASP A 487 -10.60 -36.56 11.17
N LEU A 488 -11.26 -35.40 11.31
CA LEU A 488 -10.69 -34.17 11.85
C LEU A 488 -10.80 -34.10 13.39
N ASN A 489 -12.00 -34.35 13.94
CA ASN A 489 -12.25 -34.27 15.38
C ASN A 489 -12.11 -35.63 16.07
N THR A 490 -10.88 -35.95 16.45
CA THR A 490 -10.53 -37.18 17.16
C THR A 490 -10.62 -37.05 18.70
N ILE A 491 -10.99 -35.87 19.22
CA ILE A 491 -10.99 -35.58 20.66
C ILE A 491 -12.37 -35.78 21.29
N PHE A 492 -13.43 -35.31 20.62
CA PHE A 492 -14.78 -35.30 21.18
C PHE A 492 -15.85 -35.44 20.09
N ASN A 493 -16.70 -36.46 20.18
CA ASN A 493 -17.80 -36.67 19.22
C ASN A 493 -18.85 -35.54 19.32
N TYR A 494 -18.75 -34.56 18.43
CA TYR A 494 -19.69 -33.43 18.36
C TYR A 494 -21.05 -33.81 17.73
N TYR A 495 -21.05 -34.77 16.80
CA TYR A 495 -22.20 -35.11 15.96
C TYR A 495 -23.33 -35.84 16.70
N GLU A 496 -23.01 -36.81 17.57
CA GLU A 496 -24.05 -37.63 18.22
C GLU A 496 -24.71 -36.93 19.42
N GLU A 497 -25.90 -36.37 19.16
CA GLU A 497 -26.75 -35.80 20.20
C GLU A 497 -27.42 -36.88 21.06
N GLY A 498 -27.61 -36.60 22.37
CA GLY A 498 -28.29 -37.49 23.31
C GLY A 498 -27.38 -38.44 24.11
N LEU A 499 -26.11 -38.56 23.75
CA LEU A 499 -25.09 -39.21 24.58
C LEU A 499 -24.67 -38.33 25.76
N SER A 500 -24.29 -38.95 26.88
CA SER A 500 -23.66 -38.22 27.98
C SER A 500 -22.29 -37.68 27.57
N GLU A 501 -21.83 -36.58 28.20
CA GLU A 501 -20.50 -36.02 27.90
C GLU A 501 -19.40 -37.08 27.98
N LYS A 502 -19.49 -38.02 28.94
CA LYS A 502 -18.51 -39.09 29.12
C LYS A 502 -18.44 -40.04 27.92
N GLU A 503 -19.57 -40.32 27.28
CA GLU A 503 -19.66 -41.20 26.12
C GLU A 503 -19.19 -40.52 24.83
N ARG A 504 -19.17 -39.18 24.81
CA ARG A 504 -18.72 -38.37 23.66
C ARG A 504 -17.22 -38.09 23.67
N ILE A 505 -16.53 -38.33 24.78
CA ILE A 505 -15.07 -38.16 24.87
C ILE A 505 -14.38 -39.30 24.13
N LEU A 506 -13.63 -38.95 23.10
CA LEU A 506 -12.80 -39.87 22.32
C LEU A 506 -11.37 -39.90 22.88
N ASP A 507 -10.83 -38.73 23.24
CA ASP A 507 -9.54 -38.56 23.92
C ASP A 507 -9.74 -37.91 25.31
N PRO A 508 -9.67 -38.70 26.40
CA PRO A 508 -9.85 -38.18 27.76
C PRO A 508 -8.79 -37.18 28.22
N GLU A 509 -7.54 -37.31 27.76
CA GLU A 509 -6.44 -36.46 28.21
C GLU A 509 -6.53 -35.09 27.54
N ARG A 510 -6.70 -35.06 26.21
CA ARG A 510 -6.87 -33.82 25.45
C ARG A 510 -8.15 -33.08 25.83
N TRP A 511 -9.27 -33.79 26.05
CA TRP A 511 -10.49 -33.16 26.55
C TRP A 511 -10.32 -32.55 27.95
N GLN A 512 -9.51 -33.18 28.81
CA GLN A 512 -9.20 -32.63 30.13
C GLN A 512 -8.30 -31.39 30.03
N ALA A 513 -7.40 -31.31 29.04
CA ALA A 513 -6.62 -30.11 28.73
C ALA A 513 -7.53 -28.94 28.32
N ILE A 514 -8.48 -29.17 27.41
CA ILE A 514 -9.51 -28.18 27.01
C ILE A 514 -10.26 -27.63 28.23
N LYS A 515 -10.71 -28.51 29.14
CA LYS A 515 -11.36 -28.10 30.40
C LYS A 515 -10.47 -27.23 31.28
N ASN A 516 -9.17 -27.53 31.32
CA ASN A 516 -8.21 -26.76 32.10
C ASN A 516 -7.96 -25.39 31.47
N THR A 517 -7.88 -25.27 30.15
CA THR A 517 -7.77 -23.99 29.43
C THR A 517 -8.97 -23.09 29.72
N VAL A 518 -10.20 -23.61 29.62
CA VAL A 518 -11.43 -22.85 29.96
C VAL A 518 -11.41 -22.41 31.44
N ARG A 519 -10.93 -23.26 32.35
CA ARG A 519 -10.77 -22.89 33.77
C ARG A 519 -9.73 -21.78 33.94
N GLY A 520 -8.60 -21.86 33.23
CA GLY A 520 -7.54 -20.85 33.24
C GLY A 520 -8.04 -19.48 32.77
N LEU A 521 -8.79 -19.43 31.66
CA LEU A 521 -9.41 -18.20 31.15
C LEU A 521 -10.37 -17.59 32.18
N ARG A 522 -11.18 -18.42 32.84
CA ARG A 522 -12.07 -17.98 33.92
C ARG A 522 -11.28 -17.42 35.10
N ASP A 523 -10.24 -18.11 35.54
CA ASP A 523 -9.42 -17.67 36.68
C ASP A 523 -8.69 -16.35 36.37
N TYR A 524 -8.22 -16.17 35.14
CA TYR A 524 -7.61 -14.92 34.68
C TYR A 524 -8.62 -13.76 34.64
N PHE A 525 -9.83 -13.99 34.11
CA PHE A 525 -10.92 -13.02 34.17
C PHE A 525 -11.29 -12.64 35.62
N LEU A 526 -11.45 -13.63 36.51
CA LEU A 526 -11.78 -13.39 37.92
C LEU A 526 -10.70 -12.61 38.67
N ARG A 527 -9.44 -12.67 38.21
CA ARG A 527 -8.31 -11.86 38.71
C ARG A 527 -8.19 -10.48 38.06
N ASN A 528 -9.23 -10.01 37.37
CA ASN A 528 -9.26 -8.73 36.63
C ASN A 528 -8.26 -8.63 35.46
N GLY A 529 -7.86 -9.75 34.86
CA GLY A 529 -6.95 -9.75 33.70
C GLY A 529 -7.46 -8.95 32.50
N TYR A 530 -8.78 -8.86 32.32
CA TYR A 530 -9.43 -8.13 31.22
C TYR A 530 -10.01 -6.76 31.60
N ALA A 531 -9.73 -6.25 32.80
CA ALA A 531 -10.32 -5.00 33.27
C ALA A 531 -9.94 -3.78 32.40
N MET A 532 -8.71 -3.76 31.85
CA MET A 532 -8.27 -2.69 30.93
C MET A 532 -9.06 -2.66 29.63
N TYR A 533 -9.64 -3.80 29.23
CA TYR A 533 -10.48 -3.92 28.04
C TYR A 533 -11.97 -3.66 28.35
N GLY A 534 -12.29 -3.16 29.55
CA GLY A 534 -13.66 -2.86 29.97
C GLY A 534 -14.43 -4.04 30.57
N TYR A 535 -13.78 -5.19 30.77
CA TYR A 535 -14.40 -6.41 31.32
C TYR A 535 -13.82 -6.77 32.71
N PRO A 536 -14.10 -5.98 33.77
CA PRO A 536 -13.68 -6.35 35.12
C PRO A 536 -14.42 -7.62 35.59
N SER A 537 -13.91 -8.30 36.62
CA SER A 537 -14.54 -9.50 37.17
C SER A 537 -15.99 -9.29 37.60
N THR A 538 -16.35 -8.06 37.98
CA THR A 538 -17.72 -7.62 38.30
C THR A 538 -18.67 -7.61 37.10
N TYR A 539 -18.16 -7.66 35.87
CA TYR A 539 -18.96 -7.79 34.64
C TYR A 539 -19.73 -9.12 34.60
N GLY A 540 -19.19 -10.13 35.29
CA GLY A 540 -19.76 -11.47 35.38
C GLY A 540 -19.28 -12.38 34.25
N TRP A 541 -18.83 -13.59 34.62
CA TRP A 541 -18.24 -14.55 33.68
C TRP A 541 -19.15 -14.88 32.49
N LYS A 542 -20.46 -15.08 32.74
CA LYS A 542 -21.42 -15.38 31.68
C LYS A 542 -21.52 -14.24 30.65
N ASN A 543 -21.58 -12.99 31.12
CA ASN A 543 -21.63 -11.83 30.23
C ASN A 543 -20.31 -11.66 29.48
N PHE A 544 -19.18 -11.90 30.16
CA PHE A 544 -17.86 -11.83 29.54
C PHE A 544 -17.72 -12.84 28.40
N ILE A 545 -18.04 -14.12 28.60
CA ILE A 545 -17.88 -15.09 27.52
C ILE A 545 -18.83 -14.85 26.34
N ARG A 546 -20.04 -14.35 26.61
CA ARG A 546 -20.99 -13.95 25.57
C ARG A 546 -20.49 -12.76 24.77
N ASP A 547 -20.03 -11.71 25.44
CA ASP A 547 -19.70 -10.45 24.79
C ASP A 547 -18.27 -10.42 24.22
N PHE A 548 -17.35 -11.22 24.78
CA PHE A 548 -15.94 -11.28 24.35
C PHE A 548 -15.67 -12.41 23.34
N PHE A 549 -16.25 -13.60 23.57
CA PHE A 549 -16.02 -14.77 22.72
C PHE A 549 -17.24 -15.13 21.85
N GLY A 550 -18.39 -14.48 22.04
CA GLY A 550 -19.61 -14.80 21.27
C GLY A 550 -20.30 -16.11 21.66
N VAL A 551 -19.97 -16.69 22.83
CA VAL A 551 -20.52 -17.99 23.28
C VAL A 551 -21.48 -17.85 24.47
N GLN A 552 -22.57 -18.61 24.48
CA GLN A 552 -23.67 -18.47 25.42
C GLN A 552 -23.42 -19.12 26.78
N ASP A 553 -22.59 -20.16 26.81
CA ASP A 553 -22.30 -20.91 28.02
C ASP A 553 -20.91 -21.56 28.04
N VAL A 554 -20.62 -22.25 29.15
CA VAL A 554 -19.33 -22.91 29.37
C VAL A 554 -19.15 -24.15 28.47
N ASN A 555 -20.23 -24.75 27.98
CA ASN A 555 -20.13 -25.85 27.01
C ASN A 555 -19.72 -25.34 25.65
N GLU A 556 -20.34 -24.28 25.16
CA GLU A 556 -19.92 -23.62 23.93
C GLU A 556 -18.49 -23.09 24.03
N MET A 557 -18.08 -22.57 25.19
CA MET A 557 -16.68 -22.19 25.41
C MET A 557 -15.71 -23.38 25.29
N LYS A 558 -16.13 -24.59 25.71
CA LYS A 558 -15.31 -25.80 25.51
C LYS A 558 -15.24 -26.17 24.03
N TYR A 559 -16.32 -26.01 23.27
CA TYR A 559 -16.32 -26.26 21.81
C TYR A 559 -15.49 -25.23 21.04
N TYR A 560 -15.48 -23.97 21.48
CA TYR A 560 -14.60 -22.94 20.93
C TYR A 560 -13.11 -23.29 21.12
N VAL A 561 -12.71 -23.73 22.32
CA VAL A 561 -11.34 -24.18 22.57
C VAL A 561 -11.04 -25.48 21.82
N LEU A 562 -11.99 -26.42 21.77
CA LEU A 562 -11.87 -27.65 20.97
C LEU A 562 -11.64 -27.36 19.48
N TYR A 563 -12.38 -26.40 18.91
CA TYR A 563 -12.18 -25.96 17.53
C TYR A 563 -10.75 -25.47 17.29
N GLY A 564 -10.20 -24.67 18.21
CA GLY A 564 -8.80 -24.22 18.13
C GLY A 564 -7.79 -25.37 18.14
N GLU A 565 -8.03 -26.41 18.95
CA GLU A 565 -7.19 -27.61 18.96
C GLU A 565 -7.29 -28.40 17.65
N ILE A 566 -8.51 -28.59 17.12
CA ILE A 566 -8.71 -29.29 15.84
C ILE A 566 -8.11 -28.50 14.67
N TYR A 567 -8.24 -27.17 14.68
CA TYR A 567 -7.60 -26.31 13.68
C TYR A 567 -6.08 -26.41 13.75
N SER A 568 -5.51 -26.50 14.96
CA SER A 568 -4.08 -26.75 15.15
C SER A 568 -3.67 -28.12 14.59
N ASP A 569 -4.41 -29.18 14.91
CA ASP A 569 -4.15 -30.52 14.37
C ASP A 569 -4.21 -30.52 12.84
N TYR A 570 -5.23 -29.87 12.24
CA TYR A 570 -5.35 -29.73 10.79
C TYR A 570 -4.18 -28.93 10.18
N THR A 571 -3.72 -27.88 10.86
CA THR A 571 -2.54 -27.13 10.43
C THR A 571 -1.29 -28.00 10.49
N ASP A 572 -1.13 -28.81 11.52
CA ASP A 572 -0.02 -29.75 11.67
C ASP A 572 -0.08 -30.84 10.59
N ASP A 573 -1.25 -31.39 10.26
CA ASP A 573 -1.42 -32.36 9.16
C ASP A 573 -1.01 -31.78 7.79
N LEU A 574 -1.20 -30.48 7.58
CA LEU A 574 -0.81 -29.78 6.35
C LEU A 574 0.67 -29.39 6.30
N SER A 575 1.36 -29.31 7.44
CA SER A 575 2.65 -28.62 7.53
C SER A 575 3.76 -29.40 8.26
N LEU A 576 3.44 -30.17 9.29
CA LEU A 576 4.42 -30.73 10.21
C LEU A 576 4.94 -32.10 9.73
N LEU A 577 6.27 -32.24 9.66
CA LEU A 577 6.93 -33.47 9.20
C LEU A 577 7.32 -34.46 10.30
N ALA A 578 6.96 -34.21 11.57
CA ALA A 578 7.43 -35.00 12.72
C ALA A 578 7.11 -36.50 12.60
N ASP A 579 5.87 -36.84 12.23
CA ASP A 579 5.36 -38.21 12.21
C ASP A 579 5.23 -38.80 10.79
N VAL A 580 5.81 -38.12 9.81
CA VAL A 580 5.67 -38.40 8.37
C VAL A 580 6.74 -39.37 7.85
N ASP A 581 6.47 -40.20 6.84
CA ASP A 581 7.47 -41.06 6.18
C ASP A 581 7.90 -40.53 4.79
N GLU A 582 8.92 -41.17 4.20
CA GLU A 582 9.48 -40.75 2.90
C GLU A 582 8.54 -40.98 1.70
N ASP A 583 7.49 -41.78 1.85
CA ASP A 583 6.53 -42.05 0.78
C ASP A 583 5.32 -41.10 0.82
N SER A 584 5.17 -40.30 1.87
CA SER A 584 4.08 -39.34 2.04
C SER A 584 4.07 -38.21 1.00
N GLU A 585 2.87 -37.75 0.66
CA GLU A 585 2.69 -36.61 -0.26
C GLU A 585 3.22 -35.29 0.32
N LEU A 586 3.10 -35.09 1.64
CA LEU A 586 3.63 -33.90 2.31
C LEU A 586 5.15 -33.84 2.18
N TRP A 587 5.86 -34.95 2.44
CA TRP A 587 7.31 -34.99 2.26
C TRP A 587 7.73 -34.75 0.81
N LYS A 588 7.06 -35.40 -0.16
CA LYS A 588 7.33 -35.18 -1.58
C LYS A 588 7.18 -33.72 -1.97
N LYS A 589 6.12 -33.05 -1.49
CA LYS A 589 5.86 -31.63 -1.71
C LYS A 589 6.95 -30.74 -1.13
N TYR A 590 7.36 -30.97 0.11
CA TYR A 590 8.51 -30.26 0.70
C TYR A 590 9.76 -30.49 -0.12
N LYS A 591 10.05 -31.75 -0.47
CA LYS A 591 11.25 -32.14 -1.20
C LYS A 591 11.31 -31.44 -2.56
N GLU A 592 10.22 -31.45 -3.33
CA GLU A 592 10.12 -30.75 -4.62
C GLU A 592 10.43 -29.26 -4.48
N LYS A 593 9.82 -28.57 -3.50
CA LYS A 593 10.10 -27.14 -3.28
C LYS A 593 11.51 -26.86 -2.77
N MET A 594 12.08 -27.74 -1.94
CA MET A 594 13.48 -27.60 -1.53
C MET A 594 14.44 -27.86 -2.70
N GLU A 595 14.08 -28.74 -3.64
CA GLU A 595 14.81 -28.98 -4.89
C GLU A 595 14.75 -27.74 -5.79
N GLU A 596 13.57 -27.15 -5.99
CA GLU A 596 13.38 -25.88 -6.71
C GLU A 596 14.24 -24.76 -6.09
N MET A 597 14.17 -24.56 -4.76
CA MET A 597 14.98 -23.57 -4.05
C MET A 597 16.49 -23.80 -4.25
N ALA A 598 16.94 -25.06 -4.33
CA ALA A 598 18.34 -25.40 -4.54
C ALA A 598 18.77 -25.20 -6.01
N ASP A 599 17.88 -25.48 -6.97
CA ASP A 599 18.12 -25.30 -8.40
C ASP A 599 18.16 -23.83 -8.83
N GLU A 600 17.41 -23.00 -8.11
CA GLU A 600 17.40 -21.55 -8.27
C GLU A 600 18.53 -20.84 -7.53
N TYR A 601 19.18 -21.51 -6.56
CA TYR A 601 20.23 -20.92 -5.75
C TYR A 601 21.38 -20.34 -6.58
N PHE A 602 21.80 -19.15 -6.20
CA PHE A 602 23.11 -18.60 -6.50
C PHE A 602 23.56 -17.69 -5.37
N SER A 603 24.88 -17.45 -5.29
CA SER A 603 25.42 -16.40 -4.43
C SER A 603 26.61 -15.77 -5.12
N VAL A 604 26.43 -14.54 -5.57
CA VAL A 604 27.45 -13.77 -6.30
C VAL A 604 27.74 -12.47 -5.57
N ARG A 605 28.99 -12.04 -5.59
CA ARG A 605 29.41 -10.73 -5.15
C ARG A 605 29.82 -9.92 -6.37
N GLY A 606 29.00 -8.95 -6.75
CA GLY A 606 29.12 -8.30 -8.06
C GLY A 606 29.31 -6.79 -7.99
N ILE A 607 29.90 -6.24 -9.04
CA ILE A 607 29.88 -4.80 -9.35
C ILE A 607 29.38 -4.61 -10.78
N HIS A 608 28.84 -3.44 -11.09
CA HIS A 608 28.55 -3.08 -12.46
C HIS A 608 28.85 -1.62 -12.81
N LEU A 609 28.89 -1.35 -14.11
CA LEU A 609 28.63 -0.05 -14.69
C LEU A 609 27.25 -0.09 -15.36
N LEU A 610 26.36 0.80 -14.95
CA LEU A 610 25.02 0.95 -15.53
C LEU A 610 25.02 2.13 -16.50
N ILE A 611 24.68 1.85 -17.75
CA ILE A 611 24.33 2.86 -18.75
C ILE A 611 22.81 3.02 -18.73
N ARG A 612 22.32 4.21 -18.40
CA ARG A 612 20.88 4.50 -18.30
C ARG A 612 20.51 5.85 -18.90
N VAL A 613 19.21 6.04 -19.14
CA VAL A 613 18.59 7.29 -19.55
C VAL A 613 17.50 7.60 -18.53
N GLU A 614 17.35 8.87 -18.17
CA GLU A 614 16.30 9.37 -17.28
C GLU A 614 15.33 10.26 -18.07
N ASP A 615 14.08 10.32 -17.62
CA ASP A 615 13.11 11.30 -18.08
C ASP A 615 13.27 12.67 -17.36
N GLU A 616 12.29 13.56 -17.53
CA GLU A 616 12.34 14.91 -16.98
C GLU A 616 12.18 14.95 -15.46
N ASP A 617 11.55 13.92 -14.89
CA ASP A 617 11.34 13.75 -13.45
C ASP A 617 12.54 13.04 -12.78
N GLY A 618 13.51 12.58 -13.58
CA GLY A 618 14.66 11.82 -13.11
C GLY A 618 14.39 10.32 -12.99
N GLU A 619 13.25 9.84 -13.48
CA GLU A 619 12.89 8.42 -13.47
C GLU A 619 13.56 7.68 -14.63
N ILE A 620 13.92 6.42 -14.41
CA ILE A 620 14.67 5.64 -15.39
C ILE A 620 13.76 5.21 -16.55
N ILE A 621 14.18 5.47 -17.78
CA ILE A 621 13.47 5.08 -18.99
C ILE A 621 13.87 3.66 -19.39
N HIS A 622 12.87 2.79 -19.59
CA HIS A 622 13.07 1.45 -20.14
C HIS A 622 13.84 1.49 -21.48
N PRO A 623 14.85 0.63 -21.72
CA PRO A 623 15.65 0.66 -22.96
C PRO A 623 14.86 0.54 -24.27
N ASP A 624 13.68 -0.07 -24.23
CA ASP A 624 12.77 -0.14 -25.39
C ASP A 624 12.20 1.20 -25.82
N ASN A 625 12.17 2.18 -24.91
CA ASN A 625 11.71 3.54 -25.15
C ASN A 625 12.85 4.53 -25.44
N TRP A 626 14.11 4.06 -25.48
CA TRP A 626 15.24 4.90 -25.88
C TRP A 626 15.16 5.23 -27.37
N THR A 627 15.68 6.40 -27.76
CA THR A 627 15.83 6.73 -29.19
C THR A 627 16.81 5.75 -29.86
N SER A 628 16.68 5.58 -31.18
CA SER A 628 17.62 4.74 -31.94
C SER A 628 19.07 5.22 -31.79
N TYR A 629 19.27 6.53 -31.74
CA TYR A 629 20.59 7.14 -31.55
C TYR A 629 21.16 6.86 -30.15
N GLN A 630 20.36 7.00 -29.09
CA GLN A 630 20.79 6.65 -27.73
C GLN A 630 21.19 5.18 -27.61
N ARG A 631 20.44 4.27 -28.25
CA ARG A 631 20.76 2.84 -28.26
C ARG A 631 22.09 2.55 -28.97
N GLU A 632 22.30 3.14 -30.14
CA GLU A 632 23.57 3.03 -30.89
C GLU A 632 24.75 3.50 -30.02
N LEU A 633 24.59 4.66 -29.36
CA LEU A 633 25.63 5.22 -28.50
C LEU A 633 25.85 4.42 -27.22
N ALA A 634 24.82 3.82 -26.65
CA ALA A 634 24.95 2.95 -25.48
C ALA A 634 25.74 1.68 -25.83
N GLU A 635 25.51 1.10 -27.02
CA GLU A 635 26.27 -0.04 -27.53
C GLU A 635 27.73 0.33 -27.82
N GLU A 636 27.97 1.50 -28.42
CA GLU A 636 29.32 2.04 -28.65
C GLU A 636 30.07 2.28 -27.33
N LEU A 637 29.43 2.97 -26.37
CA LEU A 637 29.98 3.21 -25.04
C LEU A 637 30.29 1.89 -24.32
N PHE A 638 29.37 0.93 -24.36
CA PHE A 638 29.58 -0.39 -23.76
C PHE A 638 30.82 -1.09 -24.34
N ALA A 639 30.99 -1.05 -25.67
CA ALA A 639 32.16 -1.64 -26.32
C ALA A 639 33.47 -0.94 -25.90
N GLU A 640 33.47 0.39 -25.80
CA GLU A 640 34.64 1.14 -25.33
C GLU A 640 34.98 0.82 -23.87
N ILE A 641 33.98 0.73 -22.97
CA ILE A 641 34.16 0.35 -21.55
C ILE A 641 35.01 -0.92 -21.42
N TRP A 642 34.73 -1.94 -22.22
CA TRP A 642 35.49 -3.19 -22.16
C TRP A 642 36.87 -3.11 -22.82
N LYS A 643 37.06 -2.27 -23.84
CA LYS A 643 38.40 -1.97 -24.37
C LYS A 643 39.28 -1.31 -23.30
N TYR A 644 38.75 -0.35 -22.54
CA TYR A 644 39.45 0.24 -21.38
C TYR A 644 39.73 -0.80 -20.31
N TYR A 645 38.72 -1.61 -19.98
CA TYR A 645 38.84 -2.64 -18.97
C TYR A 645 39.99 -3.59 -19.26
N ASP A 646 40.20 -3.98 -20.52
CA ASP A 646 41.29 -4.86 -20.93
C ASP A 646 42.65 -4.15 -21.06
N ALA A 647 42.67 -2.86 -21.43
CA ALA A 647 43.90 -2.12 -21.68
C ALA A 647 44.57 -1.55 -20.41
N GLU A 648 43.78 -1.05 -19.46
CA GLU A 648 44.31 -0.35 -18.28
C GLU A 648 44.65 -1.31 -17.13
N PRO A 649 45.67 -1.01 -16.30
CA PRO A 649 45.94 -1.76 -15.07
C PRO A 649 44.95 -1.41 -13.95
N GLY A 650 44.94 -2.20 -12.88
CA GLY A 650 44.11 -1.98 -11.70
C GLY A 650 43.04 -3.05 -11.48
N THR A 651 42.33 -2.95 -10.35
CA THR A 651 41.19 -3.83 -10.03
C THR A 651 39.95 -3.45 -10.84
N ALA A 652 39.01 -4.38 -11.00
CA ALA A 652 37.75 -4.12 -11.70
C ALA A 652 36.98 -2.92 -11.11
N LYS A 653 36.99 -2.79 -9.78
CA LYS A 653 36.39 -1.68 -9.04
C LYS A 653 37.05 -0.34 -9.40
N GLU A 654 38.38 -0.25 -9.26
CA GLU A 654 39.12 0.99 -9.56
C GLU A 654 38.88 1.44 -11.01
N LYS A 655 38.83 0.49 -11.96
CA LYS A 655 38.57 0.78 -13.38
C LYS A 655 37.17 1.36 -13.60
N PHE A 656 36.14 0.72 -13.04
CA PHE A 656 34.76 1.18 -13.19
C PHE A 656 34.51 2.51 -12.48
N GLU A 657 35.03 2.69 -11.26
CA GLU A 657 34.97 3.98 -10.55
C GLU A 657 35.66 5.10 -11.34
N THR A 658 36.83 4.82 -11.93
CA THR A 658 37.55 5.80 -12.77
C THR A 658 36.73 6.19 -14.00
N LEU A 659 36.12 5.22 -14.70
CA LEU A 659 35.29 5.52 -15.87
C LEU A 659 34.05 6.35 -15.51
N ALA A 660 33.37 6.01 -14.41
CA ALA A 660 32.21 6.78 -13.94
C ALA A 660 32.60 8.21 -13.55
N ASP A 661 33.73 8.40 -12.85
CA ASP A 661 34.24 9.72 -12.47
C ASP A 661 34.66 10.57 -13.69
N LEU A 662 35.36 9.98 -14.66
CA LEU A 662 35.72 10.65 -15.91
C LEU A 662 34.48 11.03 -16.73
N PHE A 663 33.49 10.13 -16.82
CA PHE A 663 32.22 10.42 -17.50
C PHE A 663 31.48 11.57 -16.82
N LEU A 664 31.42 11.58 -15.49
CA LEU A 664 30.78 12.63 -14.71
C LEU A 664 31.45 14.00 -14.95
N LYS A 665 32.78 14.05 -14.98
CA LYS A 665 33.58 15.26 -15.17
C LYS A 665 33.64 15.76 -16.61
N ALA A 666 33.44 14.88 -17.58
CA ALA A 666 33.49 15.25 -18.98
C ALA A 666 32.49 16.39 -19.30
N PRO A 667 32.89 17.39 -20.09
CA PRO A 667 32.00 18.46 -20.50
C PRO A 667 30.88 17.92 -21.41
N ARG A 668 29.81 18.69 -21.58
CA ARG A 668 28.83 18.46 -22.64
C ARG A 668 29.27 19.19 -23.91
N PHE A 669 28.75 18.74 -25.05
CA PHE A 669 28.84 19.49 -26.29
C PHE A 669 27.88 20.67 -26.23
N LEU A 670 28.34 21.84 -26.66
CA LEU A 670 27.50 23.00 -26.82
C LEU A 670 26.52 22.79 -27.97
N ALA A 671 25.28 23.22 -27.76
CA ALA A 671 24.26 23.24 -28.79
C ALA A 671 24.51 24.33 -29.85
N GLY A 672 23.92 24.17 -31.03
CA GLY A 672 24.02 25.12 -32.15
C GLY A 672 25.35 25.07 -32.92
N ILE A 673 26.28 24.20 -32.53
CA ILE A 673 27.53 23.91 -33.24
C ILE A 673 27.67 22.40 -33.48
N GLY A 674 28.72 21.97 -34.20
CA GLY A 674 28.94 20.55 -34.51
C GLY A 674 29.01 19.67 -33.26
N GLN A 675 28.32 18.52 -33.28
CA GLN A 675 28.25 17.56 -32.17
C GLN A 675 29.42 16.55 -32.22
N ASP A 676 30.63 17.08 -32.40
CA ASP A 676 31.88 16.33 -32.43
C ASP A 676 32.99 17.14 -31.77
N VAL A 677 34.03 16.47 -31.26
CA VAL A 677 35.12 17.11 -30.50
C VAL A 677 35.80 18.25 -31.27
N SER A 678 35.90 18.18 -32.59
CA SER A 678 36.63 19.18 -33.40
C SER A 678 35.89 20.49 -33.56
N ALA A 679 34.57 20.49 -33.38
CA ALA A 679 33.74 21.69 -33.42
C ALA A 679 33.66 22.43 -32.07
N GLN A 680 34.06 21.78 -30.98
CA GLN A 680 33.87 22.27 -29.60
C GLN A 680 35.02 23.19 -29.14
N PRO A 681 34.80 24.08 -28.15
CA PRO A 681 35.84 24.97 -27.63
C PRO A 681 37.08 24.21 -27.13
N GLU A 682 38.28 24.68 -27.48
CA GLU A 682 39.54 24.09 -27.02
C GLU A 682 39.75 24.25 -25.49
N GLY A 683 40.59 23.40 -24.90
CA GLY A 683 41.00 23.50 -23.49
C GLY A 683 40.18 22.68 -22.50
N PHE A 684 39.36 21.74 -23.00
CA PHE A 684 38.54 20.83 -22.18
C PHE A 684 38.76 19.37 -22.59
N ASP A 685 38.58 18.46 -21.62
CA ASP A 685 38.79 17.02 -21.80
C ASP A 685 37.52 16.33 -22.31
N TYR A 686 37.20 16.52 -23.60
CA TYR A 686 35.99 15.91 -24.22
C TYR A 686 36.10 14.40 -24.42
N ALA A 687 37.33 13.92 -24.57
CA ALA A 687 37.61 12.54 -24.89
C ALA A 687 38.87 12.05 -24.19
N LEU A 688 38.87 10.76 -23.85
CA LEU A 688 40.05 10.04 -23.40
C LEU A 688 40.50 9.11 -24.54
N GLU A 689 41.66 9.41 -25.12
CA GLU A 689 42.21 8.65 -26.24
C GLU A 689 43.54 7.99 -25.86
N SER A 690 43.63 6.70 -26.14
CA SER A 690 44.87 5.92 -26.08
C SER A 690 45.12 5.24 -27.43
N LYS A 691 46.16 4.41 -27.51
CA LYS A 691 46.39 3.58 -28.71
C LYS A 691 45.30 2.50 -28.87
N ASP A 692 44.68 2.09 -27.77
CA ASP A 692 43.87 0.87 -27.70
C ASP A 692 42.37 1.16 -27.53
N TYR A 693 41.98 2.37 -27.12
CA TYR A 693 40.60 2.80 -26.94
C TYR A 693 40.41 4.30 -27.17
N LYS A 694 39.18 4.73 -27.44
CA LYS A 694 38.82 6.15 -27.58
C LYS A 694 37.42 6.40 -26.99
N PHE A 695 37.39 7.01 -25.81
CA PHE A 695 36.14 7.44 -25.18
C PHE A 695 35.85 8.89 -25.52
N GLU A 696 34.83 9.14 -26.33
CA GLU A 696 34.26 10.48 -26.46
C GLU A 696 33.19 10.69 -25.39
N PHE A 697 33.59 10.80 -24.11
CA PHE A 697 32.66 10.92 -22.99
C PHE A 697 31.59 12.00 -23.21
N SER A 698 32.00 13.15 -23.75
CA SER A 698 31.10 14.26 -24.07
C SER A 698 30.03 13.90 -25.11
N LYS A 699 30.34 13.05 -26.08
CA LYS A 699 29.38 12.58 -27.10
C LYS A 699 28.25 11.80 -26.43
N TYR A 700 28.59 10.83 -25.59
CA TYR A 700 27.63 10.00 -24.87
C TYR A 700 26.80 10.81 -23.86
N LYS A 701 27.47 11.65 -23.07
CA LYS A 701 26.83 12.50 -22.07
C LYS A 701 25.85 13.49 -22.71
N SER A 702 26.22 14.08 -23.85
CA SER A 702 25.36 15.03 -24.58
C SER A 702 24.17 14.38 -25.26
N ALA A 703 24.21 13.05 -25.46
CA ALA A 703 23.06 12.25 -25.91
C ALA A 703 22.12 11.80 -24.79
N GLY A 704 22.35 12.25 -23.56
CA GLY A 704 21.50 11.93 -22.40
C GLY A 704 21.86 10.61 -21.72
N LEU A 705 22.93 9.92 -22.14
CA LEU A 705 23.40 8.73 -21.44
C LEU A 705 24.02 9.11 -20.08
N ILE A 706 23.72 8.32 -19.07
CA ILE A 706 24.29 8.38 -17.73
C ILE A 706 25.08 7.11 -17.50
N LEU A 707 26.29 7.23 -16.94
CA LEU A 707 27.14 6.10 -16.57
C LEU A 707 27.35 6.07 -15.05
N GLU A 708 26.90 5.01 -14.40
CA GLU A 708 26.91 4.89 -12.95
C GLU A 708 27.61 3.62 -12.48
N TYR A 709 28.55 3.76 -11.53
CA TYR A 709 29.17 2.62 -10.85
C TYR A 709 28.38 2.25 -9.60
N GLN A 710 28.11 0.95 -9.42
CA GLN A 710 27.51 0.44 -8.19
C GLN A 710 28.20 -0.85 -7.73
N ASP A 711 28.38 -0.95 -6.41
CA ASP A 711 28.76 -2.17 -5.71
C ASP A 711 27.48 -2.88 -5.25
N LEU A 712 27.19 -4.02 -5.86
CA LEU A 712 25.94 -4.75 -5.61
C LEU A 712 26.01 -5.59 -4.33
N GLY A 713 27.19 -5.68 -3.70
CA GLY A 713 27.42 -6.54 -2.55
C GLY A 713 27.23 -8.02 -2.91
N THR A 714 26.90 -8.83 -1.90
CA THR A 714 26.58 -10.25 -2.09
C THR A 714 25.08 -10.41 -2.24
N LYS A 715 24.66 -11.04 -3.34
CA LYS A 715 23.26 -11.18 -3.76
C LYS A 715 22.92 -12.62 -4.13
N GLY A 716 21.65 -12.98 -3.98
CA GLY A 716 21.10 -14.31 -4.27
C GLY A 716 19.71 -14.23 -4.92
N PRO A 717 18.96 -15.34 -4.95
CA PRO A 717 17.65 -15.40 -5.63
C PRO A 717 16.67 -14.37 -5.10
N GLY A 718 15.97 -13.68 -6.01
CA GLY A 718 14.98 -12.65 -5.71
C GLY A 718 15.56 -11.26 -5.38
N ASP A 719 16.89 -11.10 -5.40
CA ASP A 719 17.52 -9.78 -5.20
C ASP A 719 17.53 -8.92 -6.49
N PHE A 720 17.27 -9.52 -7.64
CA PHE A 720 17.36 -8.87 -8.95
C PHE A 720 16.12 -9.09 -9.81
N VAL A 721 15.96 -8.26 -10.84
CA VAL A 721 15.00 -8.53 -11.93
C VAL A 721 15.48 -9.75 -12.73
N LYS A 722 14.52 -10.45 -13.35
CA LYS A 722 14.72 -11.78 -13.93
C LYS A 722 15.88 -11.85 -14.93
N GLU A 723 15.98 -10.87 -15.83
CA GLU A 723 17.01 -10.82 -16.88
C GLU A 723 18.42 -10.76 -16.28
N PHE A 724 18.58 -9.98 -15.20
CA PHE A 724 19.85 -9.84 -14.50
C PHE A 724 20.14 -11.07 -13.66
N GLU A 725 19.12 -11.61 -13.00
CA GLU A 725 19.22 -12.81 -12.19
C GLU A 725 19.67 -14.03 -13.02
N ASP A 726 19.05 -14.25 -14.17
CA ASP A 726 19.39 -15.36 -15.07
C ASP A 726 20.86 -15.28 -15.54
N ALA A 727 21.32 -14.07 -15.89
CA ALA A 727 22.70 -13.85 -16.32
C ALA A 727 23.72 -14.12 -15.20
N VAL A 728 23.49 -13.63 -13.97
CA VAL A 728 24.42 -13.88 -12.87
C VAL A 728 24.36 -15.32 -12.36
N ARG A 729 23.19 -15.96 -12.44
CA ARG A 729 23.00 -17.38 -12.10
C ARG A 729 23.77 -18.27 -13.08
N GLU A 730 23.77 -17.94 -14.37
CA GLU A 730 24.59 -18.65 -15.37
C GLU A 730 26.09 -18.56 -15.04
N MET A 731 26.59 -17.37 -14.69
CA MET A 731 27.97 -17.19 -14.26
C MET A 731 28.31 -18.01 -13.01
N TRP A 732 27.42 -18.02 -12.03
CA TRP A 732 27.58 -18.83 -10.82
C TRP A 732 27.61 -20.34 -11.14
N LYS A 733 26.73 -20.82 -12.02
CA LYS A 733 26.73 -22.24 -12.45
C LYS A 733 28.03 -22.65 -13.15
N ALA A 734 28.66 -21.73 -13.88
CA ALA A 734 29.95 -21.98 -14.54
C ALA A 734 31.13 -22.10 -13.56
N ASP A 735 31.15 -21.27 -12.51
CA ASP A 735 32.15 -21.32 -11.43
C ASP A 735 31.55 -20.88 -10.08
N PRO A 736 30.97 -21.81 -9.30
CA PRO A 736 30.27 -21.48 -8.06
C PRO A 736 31.23 -21.11 -6.93
N THR A 737 32.52 -21.39 -7.09
CA THR A 737 33.59 -21.10 -6.11
C THR A 737 34.51 -19.98 -6.57
N SER A 738 34.06 -19.15 -7.51
CA SER A 738 34.92 -18.15 -8.13
C SER A 738 35.54 -17.19 -7.11
N GLU A 739 36.86 -17.07 -7.14
CA GLU A 739 37.62 -16.08 -6.36
C GLU A 739 38.22 -14.98 -7.25
N ILE A 740 38.06 -15.10 -8.57
CA ILE A 740 38.69 -14.24 -9.57
C ILE A 740 37.63 -13.35 -10.21
N PRO A 741 37.85 -12.02 -10.25
CA PRO A 741 36.98 -11.10 -10.98
C PRO A 741 36.78 -11.53 -12.43
N THR A 742 35.56 -11.88 -12.78
CA THR A 742 35.19 -12.41 -14.08
C THR A 742 34.09 -11.54 -14.69
N PRO A 743 34.35 -10.85 -15.81
CA PRO A 743 33.32 -10.12 -16.54
C PRO A 743 32.23 -11.01 -17.11
N TYR A 744 31.00 -10.51 -17.19
CA TYR A 744 29.95 -11.16 -17.96
C TYR A 744 30.26 -11.13 -19.45
N LYS A 745 30.02 -12.25 -20.13
CA LYS A 745 30.23 -12.45 -21.56
C LYS A 745 29.11 -13.32 -22.11
N ASP A 746 28.80 -13.13 -23.39
CA ASP A 746 27.86 -14.00 -24.07
C ASP A 746 28.40 -15.44 -24.09
N PRO A 747 27.63 -16.43 -23.61
CA PRO A 747 28.12 -17.78 -23.43
C PRO A 747 28.39 -18.51 -24.74
N VAL A 748 27.80 -18.06 -25.86
CA VAL A 748 27.94 -18.69 -27.17
C VAL A 748 29.16 -18.15 -27.91
N THR A 749 29.32 -16.82 -27.92
CA THR A 749 30.38 -16.14 -28.69
C THR A 749 31.65 -15.90 -27.87
N GLY A 750 31.54 -15.81 -26.54
CA GLY A 750 32.63 -15.41 -25.66
C GLY A 750 32.98 -13.92 -25.73
N GLU A 751 32.14 -13.12 -26.38
CA GLU A 751 32.30 -11.67 -26.51
C GLU A 751 31.59 -10.95 -25.35
N PHE A 752 32.05 -9.74 -25.01
CA PHE A 752 31.37 -8.93 -24.01
C PHE A 752 29.98 -8.53 -24.52
N LYS A 753 28.96 -8.65 -23.67
CA LYS A 753 27.57 -8.34 -23.99
C LYS A 753 26.90 -7.70 -22.78
N PRO A 754 26.06 -6.66 -22.95
CA PRO A 754 25.36 -6.07 -21.82
C PRO A 754 24.29 -7.03 -21.30
N ILE A 755 24.09 -7.04 -19.99
CA ILE A 755 22.83 -7.51 -19.41
C ILE A 755 21.84 -6.35 -19.59
N ILE A 756 20.73 -6.56 -20.27
CA ILE A 756 19.73 -5.52 -20.54
C ILE A 756 18.55 -5.75 -19.60
N THR A 757 18.16 -4.71 -18.85
CA THR A 757 17.02 -4.74 -17.92
C THR A 757 16.15 -3.50 -18.11
N GLN A 758 15.04 -3.42 -17.38
CA GLN A 758 14.23 -2.20 -17.32
C GLN A 758 15.01 -0.94 -16.86
N PHE A 759 16.16 -1.11 -16.23
CA PHE A 759 16.98 0.00 -15.73
C PHE A 759 18.03 0.51 -16.74
N GLY A 760 18.35 -0.28 -17.78
CA GLY A 760 19.43 0.07 -18.70
C GLY A 760 20.32 -1.09 -19.11
N TYR A 761 21.51 -0.74 -19.61
CA TYR A 761 22.53 -1.68 -20.05
C TYR A 761 23.59 -1.82 -18.97
N HIS A 762 23.87 -3.05 -18.54
CA HIS A 762 24.78 -3.33 -17.44
C HIS A 762 26.07 -4.00 -17.93
N GLY A 763 27.21 -3.37 -17.63
CA GLY A 763 28.52 -3.99 -17.68
C GLY A 763 28.85 -4.64 -16.34
N TYR A 764 28.60 -5.95 -16.21
CA TYR A 764 28.73 -6.68 -14.95
C TYR A 764 30.08 -7.40 -14.81
N VAL A 765 30.63 -7.38 -13.59
CA VAL A 765 31.78 -8.20 -13.19
C VAL A 765 31.43 -8.95 -11.91
N ASN A 766 31.49 -10.27 -11.98
CA ASN A 766 31.43 -11.12 -10.79
C ASN A 766 32.77 -11.05 -10.06
N LEU A 767 32.82 -10.46 -8.87
CA LEU A 767 34.04 -10.39 -8.05
C LEU A 767 34.29 -11.68 -7.26
N GLY A 768 33.28 -12.53 -7.15
CA GLY A 768 33.42 -13.87 -6.58
C GLY A 768 32.08 -14.51 -6.30
N SER A 769 32.08 -15.84 -6.24
CA SER A 769 30.90 -16.66 -6.00
C SER A 769 31.06 -17.44 -4.70
N THR A 770 29.95 -17.67 -4.01
CA THR A 770 29.91 -18.63 -2.91
C THR A 770 29.10 -19.84 -3.34
N ASP A 771 29.73 -21.01 -3.27
CA ASP A 771 29.08 -22.27 -3.62
C ASP A 771 27.93 -22.55 -2.64
N ILE A 772 26.96 -23.32 -3.11
CA ILE A 772 25.85 -23.75 -2.28
C ILE A 772 26.41 -24.54 -1.09
N PRO A 773 25.97 -24.26 0.16
CA PRO A 773 26.47 -24.98 1.33
C PRO A 773 26.30 -26.50 1.18
N LYS A 774 27.39 -27.24 1.35
CA LYS A 774 27.46 -28.70 1.21
C LYS A 774 27.97 -29.37 2.47
N TRP A 775 27.50 -30.58 2.76
CA TRP A 775 28.12 -31.46 3.76
C TRP A 775 28.45 -32.83 3.16
N TYR A 776 29.32 -33.58 3.82
CA TYR A 776 29.69 -34.93 3.41
C TYR A 776 29.46 -35.91 4.56
N TYR A 777 28.84 -37.03 4.24
CA TYR A 777 28.60 -38.09 5.22
C TYR A 777 29.92 -38.77 5.60
N ALA A 778 30.06 -39.19 6.87
CA ALA A 778 31.27 -39.89 7.32
C ALA A 778 31.54 -41.21 6.56
N THR A 779 30.51 -41.77 5.95
CA THR A 779 30.56 -42.94 5.07
C THR A 779 31.15 -42.63 3.69
N ASP A 780 31.04 -41.38 3.22
CA ASP A 780 31.61 -40.91 1.96
C ASP A 780 33.04 -40.39 2.15
N LYS A 781 33.97 -41.35 2.25
CA LYS A 781 35.41 -41.06 2.44
C LYS A 781 36.03 -40.31 1.26
N GLU A 782 35.45 -40.44 0.07
CA GLU A 782 35.97 -39.84 -1.16
C GLU A 782 35.34 -38.46 -1.44
N LYS A 783 34.32 -38.07 -0.66
CA LYS A 783 33.61 -36.78 -0.76
C LYS A 783 33.04 -36.53 -2.16
N VAL A 784 32.44 -37.55 -2.74
CA VAL A 784 31.91 -37.52 -4.11
C VAL A 784 30.44 -37.14 -4.14
N ASN A 785 29.68 -37.42 -3.07
CA ASN A 785 28.24 -37.18 -2.99
C ASN A 785 27.93 -36.20 -1.83
N PRO A 786 28.01 -34.88 -2.07
CA PRO A 786 27.64 -33.90 -1.05
C PRO A 786 26.13 -33.92 -0.80
N GLY A 787 25.72 -33.73 0.45
CA GLY A 787 24.36 -33.32 0.78
C GLY A 787 24.19 -31.81 0.63
N ILE A 788 23.01 -31.40 0.15
CA ILE A 788 22.60 -29.99 -0.07
C ILE A 788 21.23 -29.78 0.58
N ILE A 789 20.26 -30.62 0.21
CA ILE A 789 18.89 -30.60 0.73
C ILE A 789 18.83 -31.51 1.97
N PRO A 790 18.25 -31.04 3.09
CA PRO A 790 18.15 -31.84 4.30
C PRO A 790 17.31 -33.09 4.07
N THR A 791 17.68 -34.20 4.71
CA THR A 791 16.85 -35.42 4.70
C THR A 791 15.69 -35.30 5.70
N LEU A 792 14.67 -36.13 5.54
CA LEU A 792 13.56 -36.20 6.48
C LEU A 792 14.03 -36.49 7.92
N GLU A 793 15.02 -37.38 8.10
CA GLU A 793 15.65 -37.68 9.41
C GLU A 793 16.28 -36.42 10.05
N MET A 794 16.94 -35.56 9.26
CA MET A 794 17.53 -34.31 9.75
C MET A 794 16.45 -33.33 10.22
N ILE A 795 15.37 -33.21 9.45
CA ILE A 795 14.25 -32.33 9.78
C ILE A 795 13.56 -32.82 11.05
N LYS A 796 13.27 -34.12 11.16
CA LYS A 796 12.69 -34.72 12.36
C LYS A 796 13.57 -34.55 13.59
N THR A 797 14.88 -34.75 13.44
CA THR A 797 15.85 -34.48 14.50
C THR A 797 15.78 -33.01 14.93
N TYR A 798 15.69 -32.07 13.99
CA TYR A 798 15.62 -30.64 14.29
C TYR A 798 14.34 -30.23 15.01
N ILE A 799 13.19 -30.78 14.61
CA ILE A 799 11.89 -30.54 15.24
C ILE A 799 11.91 -31.02 16.70
N GLU A 800 12.49 -32.19 16.96
CA GLU A 800 12.56 -32.78 18.30
C GLU A 800 13.61 -32.10 19.20
N ASP A 801 14.83 -31.91 18.69
CA ASP A 801 15.97 -31.31 19.40
C ASP A 801 16.91 -30.59 18.44
N SER A 802 16.63 -29.31 18.17
CA SER A 802 17.45 -28.44 17.32
C SER A 802 18.90 -28.31 17.80
N GLU A 803 19.17 -28.57 19.08
CA GLU A 803 20.51 -28.51 19.69
C GLU A 803 21.23 -29.85 19.68
N SER A 804 20.59 -30.94 19.22
CA SER A 804 21.22 -32.26 19.17
C SER A 804 22.50 -32.24 18.35
N THR A 805 23.51 -32.98 18.81
CA THR A 805 24.79 -33.14 18.12
C THR A 805 24.82 -34.37 17.22
N HIS A 806 23.79 -35.23 17.27
CA HIS A 806 23.66 -36.46 16.48
C HIS A 806 22.22 -36.59 15.95
N LEU A 807 22.04 -37.27 14.83
CA LEU A 807 20.71 -37.61 14.32
C LEU A 807 20.00 -38.55 15.29
N LEU A 808 18.69 -38.40 15.41
CA LEU A 808 17.85 -39.24 16.25
C LEU A 808 17.22 -40.35 15.41
N ASP A 809 17.19 -41.57 15.95
CA ASP A 809 16.47 -42.68 15.34
C ASP A 809 14.95 -42.59 15.60
N GLU A 810 14.21 -43.57 15.10
CA GLU A 810 12.74 -43.68 15.30
C GLU A 810 12.34 -43.75 16.78
N ASN A 811 13.25 -44.14 17.69
CA ASN A 811 13.01 -44.19 19.14
C ASN A 811 13.46 -42.91 19.85
N LYS A 812 13.83 -41.86 19.10
CA LYS A 812 14.38 -40.59 19.61
C LYS A 812 15.71 -40.77 20.34
N GLU A 813 16.44 -41.86 20.05
CA GLU A 813 17.76 -42.10 20.59
C GLU A 813 18.85 -41.58 19.64
N LYS A 814 19.96 -41.09 20.21
CA LYS A 814 21.08 -40.56 19.41
C LYS A 814 21.76 -41.69 18.65
N THR A 815 21.83 -41.54 17.33
CA THR A 815 22.59 -42.42 16.44
C THR A 815 24.08 -42.08 16.46
N THR A 816 24.88 -42.83 15.70
CA THR A 816 26.29 -42.52 15.47
C THR A 816 26.51 -41.45 14.39
N ALA A 817 25.46 -41.01 13.68
CA ALA A 817 25.56 -39.99 12.65
C ALA A 817 25.54 -38.59 13.29
N GLU A 818 26.55 -37.77 13.00
CA GLU A 818 26.62 -36.40 13.53
C GLU A 818 25.58 -35.49 12.87
N PHE A 819 24.95 -34.64 13.67
CA PHE A 819 24.07 -33.57 13.18
C PHE A 819 24.81 -32.24 13.23
N THR A 820 25.54 -31.96 12.15
CA THR A 820 26.49 -30.85 12.07
C THR A 820 25.81 -29.49 11.94
N SER A 821 26.55 -28.40 12.19
CA SER A 821 26.02 -27.04 12.00
C SER A 821 25.58 -26.78 10.56
N THR A 822 26.30 -27.28 9.54
CA THR A 822 25.92 -27.11 8.13
C THR A 822 24.60 -27.80 7.81
N MET A 823 24.36 -29.00 8.36
CA MET A 823 23.09 -29.71 8.19
C MET A 823 21.94 -28.93 8.85
N LYS A 824 22.16 -28.36 10.05
CA LYS A 824 21.17 -27.51 10.73
C LYS A 824 20.84 -26.27 9.91
N THR A 825 21.85 -25.60 9.35
CA THR A 825 21.66 -24.46 8.45
C THR A 825 20.86 -24.85 7.21
N ALA A 826 21.08 -26.03 6.64
CA ALA A 826 20.28 -26.53 5.53
C ALA A 826 18.81 -26.72 5.93
N VAL A 827 18.53 -27.30 7.10
CA VAL A 827 17.15 -27.40 7.63
C VAL A 827 16.52 -26.01 7.78
N THR A 828 17.22 -25.04 8.37
CA THR A 828 16.64 -23.70 8.53
C THR A 828 16.45 -22.95 7.21
N THR A 829 17.31 -23.19 6.23
CA THR A 829 17.25 -22.53 4.92
C THR A 829 16.10 -23.06 4.08
N TYR A 830 15.97 -24.39 3.99
CA TYR A 830 15.04 -25.03 3.06
C TYR A 830 13.71 -25.40 3.70
N TYR A 831 13.70 -25.94 4.93
CA TYR A 831 12.47 -26.40 5.57
C TYR A 831 11.74 -25.30 6.32
N SER A 832 12.44 -24.47 7.11
CA SER A 832 11.74 -23.53 8.01
C SER A 832 10.91 -22.47 7.29
N SER A 833 11.36 -21.98 6.13
CA SER A 833 10.59 -21.02 5.32
C SER A 833 9.33 -21.65 4.73
N LEU A 834 9.45 -22.87 4.20
CA LEU A 834 8.32 -23.62 3.66
C LEU A 834 7.31 -23.98 4.77
N TYR A 835 7.80 -24.46 5.92
CA TYR A 835 6.97 -24.77 7.08
C TYR A 835 6.20 -23.55 7.58
N LYS A 836 6.87 -22.39 7.65
CA LYS A 836 6.23 -21.14 8.05
C LYS A 836 5.08 -20.78 7.11
N GLU A 837 5.26 -20.90 5.80
CA GLU A 837 4.18 -20.62 4.84
C GLU A 837 3.05 -21.67 4.93
N LEU A 838 3.38 -22.95 5.03
CA LEU A 838 2.40 -24.05 5.13
C LEU A 838 1.57 -23.98 6.43
N SER A 839 2.16 -23.49 7.52
CA SER A 839 1.48 -23.28 8.81
C SER A 839 0.83 -21.90 8.94
N ASP A 840 1.02 -21.01 7.95
CA ASP A 840 0.41 -19.69 7.96
C ASP A 840 -1.10 -19.77 7.70
N SER A 841 -1.84 -18.84 8.31
CA SER A 841 -3.29 -18.77 8.19
C SER A 841 -3.79 -18.69 6.75
N ASN A 842 -3.05 -18.05 5.83
CA ASN A 842 -3.46 -17.95 4.43
C ASN A 842 -3.47 -19.32 3.75
N TYR A 843 -2.39 -20.10 3.91
CA TYR A 843 -2.29 -21.43 3.32
C TYR A 843 -3.34 -22.38 3.91
N VAL A 844 -3.48 -22.40 5.24
CA VAL A 844 -4.47 -23.26 5.92
C VAL A 844 -5.90 -22.91 5.49
N THR A 845 -6.22 -21.61 5.39
CA THR A 845 -7.55 -21.14 4.97
C THR A 845 -7.86 -21.53 3.53
N ILE A 846 -6.88 -21.45 2.62
CA ILE A 846 -7.04 -21.91 1.23
C ILE A 846 -7.46 -23.38 1.19
N HIS A 847 -6.81 -24.26 1.95
CA HIS A 847 -7.14 -25.68 1.97
C HIS A 847 -8.49 -25.97 2.62
N LEU A 848 -8.80 -25.31 3.74
CA LEU A 848 -10.13 -25.41 4.35
C LEU A 848 -11.23 -25.03 3.35
N TYR A 849 -11.01 -23.98 2.56
CA TYR A 849 -11.98 -23.49 1.59
C TYR A 849 -12.06 -24.37 0.33
N LYS A 850 -10.93 -24.93 -0.13
CA LYS A 850 -10.91 -25.93 -1.22
C LYS A 850 -11.68 -27.19 -0.83
N ASP A 851 -11.53 -27.65 0.41
CA ASP A 851 -12.26 -28.80 0.93
C ASP A 851 -13.79 -28.60 0.90
N LEU A 852 -14.26 -27.35 0.93
CA LEU A 852 -15.70 -27.05 0.82
C LEU A 852 -16.26 -27.28 -0.57
N GLN A 853 -15.45 -27.16 -1.63
CA GLN A 853 -15.94 -27.21 -3.02
C GLN A 853 -16.49 -28.59 -3.43
N GLY A 854 -16.20 -29.64 -2.65
CA GLY A 854 -16.70 -31.00 -2.88
C GLY A 854 -17.91 -31.41 -2.04
N LEU A 855 -18.47 -30.50 -1.24
CA LEU A 855 -19.59 -30.79 -0.34
C LEU A 855 -20.94 -30.49 -0.99
N ASP A 856 -21.99 -31.17 -0.53
CA ASP A 856 -23.37 -30.89 -0.95
C ASP A 856 -23.97 -29.82 -0.05
N PHE A 857 -24.31 -28.65 -0.62
CA PHE A 857 -24.94 -27.55 0.12
C PHE A 857 -26.44 -27.48 -0.14
N THR A 858 -27.20 -27.15 0.90
CA THR A 858 -28.59 -26.71 0.77
C THR A 858 -28.76 -25.41 1.54
N PHE A 859 -28.86 -24.30 0.81
CA PHE A 859 -29.20 -23.00 1.37
C PHE A 859 -30.72 -22.78 1.24
N ASN A 860 -31.34 -22.38 2.35
CA ASN A 860 -32.75 -21.95 2.38
C ASN A 860 -32.88 -20.42 2.50
N SER A 861 -31.79 -19.69 2.29
CA SER A 861 -31.80 -18.24 2.10
C SER A 861 -32.38 -17.90 0.72
N GLU A 862 -33.05 -16.75 0.61
CA GLU A 862 -33.48 -16.18 -0.67
C GLU A 862 -32.43 -15.27 -1.32
N ASN A 863 -31.32 -14.95 -0.61
CA ASN A 863 -30.34 -13.95 -1.02
C ASN A 863 -29.15 -14.50 -1.81
N TYR A 864 -28.93 -15.82 -1.76
CA TYR A 864 -27.96 -16.51 -2.58
C TYR A 864 -28.22 -18.01 -2.64
N ASP A 865 -27.70 -18.66 -3.68
CA ASP A 865 -27.70 -20.11 -3.84
C ASP A 865 -26.29 -20.71 -3.65
N GLU A 866 -26.21 -22.03 -3.81
CA GLU A 866 -24.96 -22.78 -3.73
C GLU A 866 -23.92 -22.32 -4.77
N ALA A 867 -24.35 -22.03 -6.01
CA ALA A 867 -23.43 -21.62 -7.06
C ALA A 867 -22.78 -20.28 -6.75
N GLN A 868 -23.56 -19.31 -6.28
CA GLN A 868 -23.06 -18.00 -5.84
C GLN A 868 -22.17 -18.11 -4.60
N PHE A 869 -22.49 -19.01 -3.67
CA PHE A 869 -21.64 -19.27 -2.51
C PHE A 869 -20.29 -19.85 -2.93
N LEU A 870 -20.26 -20.83 -3.83
CA LEU A 870 -19.01 -21.45 -4.31
C LEU A 870 -18.14 -20.48 -5.11
N ASP A 871 -18.75 -19.60 -5.91
CA ASP A 871 -18.05 -18.50 -6.59
C ASP A 871 -17.40 -17.53 -5.58
N PHE A 872 -18.14 -17.17 -4.53
CA PHE A 872 -17.61 -16.39 -3.41
C PHE A 872 -16.42 -17.10 -2.71
N VAL A 873 -16.50 -18.41 -2.47
CA VAL A 873 -15.38 -19.18 -1.90
C VAL A 873 -14.16 -19.16 -2.81
N GLN A 874 -14.35 -19.28 -4.13
CA GLN A 874 -13.26 -19.23 -5.10
C GLN A 874 -12.56 -17.87 -5.13
N GLY A 875 -13.31 -16.77 -5.08
CA GLY A 875 -12.74 -15.43 -4.92
C GLY A 875 -11.90 -15.34 -3.65
N ARG A 876 -12.42 -15.79 -2.50
CA ARG A 876 -11.67 -15.81 -1.24
C ARG A 876 -10.37 -16.61 -1.33
N ILE A 877 -10.38 -17.76 -2.02
CA ILE A 877 -9.16 -18.56 -2.26
C ILE A 877 -8.13 -17.76 -3.06
N LYS A 878 -8.53 -17.10 -4.17
CA LYS A 878 -7.63 -16.28 -5.00
C LYS A 878 -7.00 -15.14 -4.19
N SER A 879 -7.79 -14.41 -3.42
CA SER A 879 -7.30 -13.36 -2.51
C SER A 879 -6.19 -13.87 -1.59
N TYR A 880 -6.37 -15.05 -0.97
CA TYR A 880 -5.34 -15.63 -0.10
C TYR A 880 -4.12 -16.15 -0.87
N GLN A 881 -4.29 -16.67 -2.10
CA GLN A 881 -3.18 -17.17 -2.93
C GLN A 881 -2.19 -16.08 -3.30
N SER A 882 -2.66 -14.84 -3.50
CA SER A 882 -1.78 -13.68 -3.79
C SER A 882 -0.73 -13.44 -2.70
N ASN A 883 -0.99 -13.91 -1.47
CA ASN A 883 -0.13 -13.72 -0.30
C ASN A 883 0.86 -14.86 -0.04
N LEU A 884 0.86 -15.93 -0.85
CA LEU A 884 1.82 -17.03 -0.74
C LEU A 884 3.10 -16.72 -1.53
N GLN A 885 4.26 -17.21 -1.09
CA GLN A 885 5.54 -17.03 -1.78
C GLN A 885 5.97 -18.31 -2.51
N TYR A 886 5.93 -19.46 -1.85
CA TYR A 886 6.48 -20.72 -2.35
C TYR A 886 5.44 -21.66 -2.94
N PHE A 887 4.18 -21.56 -2.50
CA PHE A 887 3.09 -22.46 -2.86
C PHE A 887 1.93 -21.78 -3.60
N LYS A 888 2.23 -20.73 -4.38
CA LYS A 888 1.25 -20.15 -5.32
C LYS A 888 0.76 -21.24 -6.28
N ALA A 889 -0.52 -21.23 -6.63
CA ALA A 889 -0.99 -22.09 -7.71
C ALA A 889 -0.38 -21.56 -9.01
N GLU A 890 0.20 -22.45 -9.82
CA GLU A 890 0.54 -22.08 -11.19
C GLU A 890 -0.76 -21.66 -11.89
N GLU A 891 -0.76 -20.47 -12.49
CA GLU A 891 -1.82 -20.07 -13.41
C GLU A 891 -1.74 -21.02 -14.62
N GLU A 892 -2.76 -21.87 -14.79
CA GLU A 892 -2.94 -22.68 -16.00
C GLU A 892 -3.35 -21.83 -17.20
#